data_AF-A0AA36I219-F1
#
_entry.id   AF-A0AA36I219-F1
#
_cell.length_a   1.000
_cell.length_b   1.000
_cell.length_c   1.000
_cell.angle_alpha   90.00
_cell.angle_beta   90.00
_cell.angle_gamma   90.00
#
_symmetry.space_group_name_H-M   'P 1'
#
loop_
_entity.id
_entity.type
_entity.pdbx_description
1 polymer ?
#
loop_
_entity_poly.entity_id
_entity_poly.type
_entity_poly.pdbx_seq_one_letter_code
_entity_poly.pdbx_strand_id
1 'polypeptide(L)'
;MFWSWLAAWGASLAAGGDLCVAVELASRHDLQAIRQTWLDNETRVYFLRPRALPRWLPGLDLRVWGWAQQLPYSCEWLLKVPSSSYLHLENLRYRLRCLSTDPSLTYLGVAKVPLNETMTPMADENLGIVIRRSLLKKLPRMLSACATLPEVLSVAGQGEGVVLGTCLRLHDVEFSPWMERLSEAIYEDPGNGSGLSSHSFNRFLFTFDHEKLSRVKCLLLVSGLRPEEMEDIHYMRGRSERWFKGVACSSDGLAKPEEGRAVFDPKILPALQGCFLLRAFERWQRDWSDGQPLNEPQIASPTELAKEWQRPLKGRSPAFQRLGAGGHELCVFVVTTGFSEKHRADARAVFKTWANEQVAGVKVFMMKDRSWPDAELGEGDANILTLRGDVDLGYLYNPVRVFYLWIYLAEHHASDCQWFAKVDADTFVNLRALKQRLTRYFTAAESHYLGSVKSTLLTSGVRQYFAVNSIVFSGGLLKRARNWIRPCLDDIVSRRLGQGAEDMDLGACLELHGGVIVSSLGQVQEMPSLGMARVMGGEKLLNASGECTIFIHPVHAEDMEKVYADLQLLPSSSCDWPKAAPKPEVWSNYMTNTFQKHSDKHRCWNRRFTWQLCCNETWGAGGNDICWDDEHTWERCCNRPNPQIDMIDGAKVAVTTAAPITARRTTTTIATTTIPAPIDKMIHVKNEEKGTTPRALTANQPTTSGNPKCWSEAVEDCWVWPFSPDFCCAEPLPPRLPIQVGGLEGQRKGQARSSRCPGIEEELLACELSLDEIGALFELPSIGSGDKASGWHDYLGGYERLLLHLPLSANVLEFGVRMGPSLAMWSEYFPFGTSVGVDKDLGTFLQRGQPVLMAHGAFTRGNVYAVEANASDVSGREKLQRLGFGANFADVVVDDANHWFKDQIARFELYFPDVLRPGGVYIIEDVHMQEPFDHDGRRVRAYFANLTASVYVTPEILLGSHQIRTKRHASQDWRHKVESVTFLRDVVAIVKAADA
;
A
#
# COMPACT_ATOMS: atom_id res chain seq x y z
N MET A 1 24.35 -12.23 56.00
CA MET A 1 23.31 -11.15 55.99
C MET A 1 23.70 -10.06 55.00
N PHE A 2 23.58 -10.32 53.69
CA PHE A 2 23.86 -9.35 52.62
C PHE A 2 23.02 -9.71 51.40
N TRP A 3 21.69 -9.66 51.54
CA TRP A 3 20.72 -9.96 50.48
C TRP A 3 19.52 -9.02 50.61
N SER A 4 19.75 -7.74 50.35
CA SER A 4 18.72 -6.76 49.97
C SER A 4 19.45 -5.60 49.32
N TRP A 5 18.88 -5.02 48.26
CA TRP A 5 19.41 -3.90 47.46
C TRP A 5 20.34 -4.25 46.28
N LEU A 6 19.80 -4.91 45.26
CA LEU A 6 20.12 -4.59 43.86
C LEU A 6 18.80 -4.49 43.09
N ALA A 7 18.38 -3.25 42.84
CA ALA A 7 17.12 -2.92 42.19
C ALA A 7 17.17 -3.23 40.69
N ALA A 8 16.79 -4.46 40.31
CA ALA A 8 16.07 -4.67 39.07
C ALA A 8 14.72 -3.95 39.21
N TRP A 9 14.50 -2.86 38.48
CA TRP A 9 13.17 -2.26 38.37
C TRP A 9 12.30 -3.19 37.51
N GLY A 10 11.84 -4.29 38.11
CA GLY A 10 10.84 -5.17 37.52
C GLY A 10 9.46 -4.56 37.73
N ALA A 11 8.83 -4.12 36.65
CA ALA A 11 7.37 -4.02 36.65
C ALA A 11 6.83 -5.46 36.69
N SER A 12 6.60 -5.97 37.90
CA SER A 12 5.93 -7.26 38.10
C SER A 12 4.43 -7.04 38.03
N LEU A 13 3.86 -7.15 36.83
CA LEU A 13 2.43 -7.35 36.63
C LEU A 13 2.26 -8.61 35.77
N ALA A 14 2.27 -9.80 36.40
CA ALA A 14 1.40 -10.94 36.06
C ALA A 14 1.79 -12.32 36.65
N ALA A 15 0.75 -13.11 36.87
CA ALA A 15 0.75 -14.52 37.22
C ALA A 15 0.68 -15.39 35.95
N GLY A 16 1.62 -16.32 35.79
CA GLY A 16 1.52 -17.46 34.85
C GLY A 16 1.82 -17.17 33.38
N GLY A 17 3.06 -17.43 32.95
CA GLY A 17 3.41 -17.47 31.53
C GLY A 17 4.64 -18.35 31.27
N ASP A 18 4.55 -19.23 30.27
CA ASP A 18 5.61 -20.17 29.86
C ASP A 18 6.83 -19.46 29.25
N LEU A 19 6.68 -18.22 28.78
CA LEU A 19 7.75 -17.39 28.22
C LEU A 19 8.14 -16.28 29.19
N CYS A 20 9.44 -16.13 29.40
CA CYS A 20 10.05 -14.99 30.05
C CYS A 20 11.01 -14.30 29.08
N VAL A 21 11.07 -12.97 29.12
CA VAL A 21 11.90 -12.16 28.23
C VAL A 21 12.92 -11.39 29.04
N ALA A 22 14.19 -11.45 28.66
CA ALA A 22 15.27 -10.63 29.21
C ALA A 22 15.69 -9.59 28.17
N VAL A 23 15.46 -8.31 28.46
CA VAL A 23 15.82 -7.18 27.61
C VAL A 23 17.08 -6.53 28.16
N GLU A 24 18.14 -6.47 27.36
CA GLU A 24 19.37 -5.75 27.72
C GLU A 24 19.19 -4.26 27.48
N LEU A 25 18.96 -3.49 28.54
CA LEU A 25 18.72 -2.06 28.48
C LEU A 25 19.97 -1.27 28.10
N ALA A 26 19.89 -0.58 26.96
CA ALA A 26 20.85 0.46 26.58
C ALA A 26 20.42 1.86 27.05
N SER A 27 19.14 2.24 26.89
CA SER A 27 18.65 3.62 27.14
C SER A 27 17.31 3.71 27.89
N ARG A 28 16.98 4.90 28.43
CA ARG A 28 15.65 5.19 29.01
C ARG A 28 14.56 5.33 27.94
N HIS A 29 14.91 5.77 26.73
CA HIS A 29 13.97 5.96 25.63
C HIS A 29 13.48 4.61 25.09
N ASP A 30 14.38 3.63 24.95
CA ASP A 30 14.03 2.26 24.54
C ASP A 30 13.05 1.63 25.53
N LEU A 31 13.29 1.83 26.84
CA LEU A 31 12.38 1.34 27.89
C LEU A 31 10.98 1.95 27.76
N GLN A 32 10.89 3.23 27.42
CA GLN A 32 9.62 3.92 27.25
C GLN A 32 8.88 3.39 26.01
N ALA A 33 9.56 3.27 24.87
CA ALA A 33 8.97 2.72 23.65
C ALA A 33 8.48 1.29 23.85
N ILE A 34 9.26 0.41 24.49
CA ILE A 34 8.85 -0.96 24.82
C ILE A 34 7.56 -0.96 25.66
N ARG A 35 7.47 -0.10 26.68
CA ARG A 35 6.29 0.01 27.56
C ARG A 35 5.04 0.52 26.84
N GLN A 36 5.21 1.37 25.83
CA GLN A 36 4.10 1.94 25.05
C GLN A 36 3.67 1.06 23.88
N THR A 37 4.47 0.05 23.52
CA THR A 37 4.23 -0.79 22.34
C THR A 37 3.93 -2.24 22.71
N TRP A 38 4.94 -3.12 22.74
CA TRP A 38 4.72 -4.57 22.76
C TRP A 38 4.68 -5.19 24.15
N LEU A 39 4.97 -4.44 25.21
CA LEU A 39 4.90 -4.97 26.57
C LEU A 39 3.46 -5.38 26.91
N ASP A 40 3.25 -6.65 27.27
CA ASP A 40 1.95 -7.17 27.70
C ASP A 40 1.92 -7.50 29.21
N ASN A 41 0.72 -7.72 29.73
CA ASN A 41 0.48 -8.13 31.12
C ASN A 41 0.43 -9.67 31.27
N GLU A 42 0.98 -10.45 30.35
CA GLU A 42 0.95 -11.92 30.43
C GLU A 42 2.36 -12.51 30.45
N THR A 43 3.33 -11.79 29.89
CA THR A 43 4.72 -12.18 29.74
C THR A 43 5.56 -11.48 30.79
N ARG A 44 6.41 -12.25 31.46
CA ARG A 44 7.36 -11.68 32.42
C ARG A 44 8.56 -11.11 31.69
N VAL A 45 8.65 -9.79 31.65
CA VAL A 45 9.75 -9.06 31.01
C VAL A 45 10.70 -8.50 32.08
N TYR A 46 11.98 -8.85 31.96
CA TYR A 46 13.06 -8.44 32.83
C TYR A 46 13.99 -7.48 32.10
N PHE A 47 14.12 -6.28 32.63
CA PHE A 47 15.00 -5.27 32.09
C PHE A 47 16.35 -5.31 32.80
N LEU A 48 17.39 -5.75 32.08
CA LEU A 48 18.70 -6.01 32.63
C LEU A 48 19.66 -4.89 32.26
N ARG A 49 20.49 -4.47 33.23
CA ARG A 49 21.68 -3.66 32.98
C ARG A 49 22.91 -4.55 33.19
N PRO A 50 23.52 -5.10 32.12
CA PRO A 50 24.58 -6.11 32.26
C PRO A 50 25.74 -5.68 33.15
N ARG A 51 26.11 -4.38 33.14
CA ARG A 51 27.17 -3.82 34.01
C ARG A 51 26.83 -3.85 35.51
N ALA A 52 25.56 -3.91 35.87
CA ALA A 52 25.11 -3.98 37.25
C ALA A 52 24.97 -5.42 37.77
N LEU A 53 25.11 -6.43 36.89
CA LEU A 53 25.12 -7.84 37.29
C LEU A 53 26.51 -8.25 37.79
N PRO A 54 26.58 -9.05 38.87
CA PRO A 54 27.86 -9.52 39.41
C PRO A 54 28.63 -10.31 38.35
N ARG A 55 29.93 -10.05 38.24
CA ARG A 55 30.81 -10.85 37.38
C ARG A 55 30.90 -12.25 37.96
N TRP A 56 30.56 -13.23 37.12
CA TRP A 56 30.53 -14.63 37.49
C TRP A 56 31.69 -15.42 36.86
N LEU A 57 32.11 -15.07 35.64
CA LEU A 57 33.25 -15.66 34.93
C LEU A 57 34.25 -14.57 34.53
N PRO A 58 35.53 -14.64 34.93
CA PRO A 58 36.56 -13.71 34.48
C PRO A 58 36.80 -13.86 32.97
N GLY A 59 36.74 -12.76 32.21
CA GLY A 59 37.09 -12.74 30.78
C GLY A 59 35.96 -13.04 29.78
N LEU A 60 34.78 -13.49 30.23
CA LEU A 60 33.60 -13.72 29.38
C LEU A 60 32.41 -12.89 29.85
N ASP A 61 31.78 -12.11 28.96
CA ASP A 61 30.61 -11.30 29.30
C ASP A 61 29.30 -12.09 29.15
N LEU A 62 29.08 -13.07 30.04
CA LEU A 62 27.90 -13.96 30.06
C LEU A 62 27.03 -13.76 31.32
N ARG A 63 27.02 -12.54 31.87
CA ARG A 63 26.41 -12.23 33.18
C ARG A 63 24.92 -12.49 33.24
N VAL A 64 24.20 -12.31 32.13
CA VAL A 64 22.76 -12.57 32.04
C VAL A 64 22.42 -14.02 32.34
N TRP A 65 23.22 -14.97 31.83
CA TRP A 65 23.01 -16.41 32.02
C TRP A 65 23.31 -16.89 33.44
N GLY A 66 24.19 -16.19 34.16
CA GLY A 66 24.39 -16.38 35.60
C GLY A 66 23.16 -16.00 36.40
N TRP A 67 22.56 -14.85 36.10
CA TRP A 67 21.33 -14.36 36.76
C TRP A 67 20.11 -15.22 36.43
N ALA A 68 19.98 -15.70 35.19
CA ALA A 68 18.81 -16.44 34.69
C ALA A 68 18.44 -17.70 35.52
N GLN A 69 19.36 -18.23 36.33
CA GLN A 69 19.10 -19.37 37.23
C GLN A 69 18.10 -19.05 38.35
N GLN A 70 17.92 -17.77 38.65
CA GLN A 70 17.01 -17.28 39.68
C GLN A 70 15.57 -17.17 39.18
N LEU A 71 15.32 -17.49 37.89
CA LEU A 71 14.00 -17.35 37.29
C LEU A 71 12.98 -18.35 37.90
N PRO A 72 11.74 -17.90 38.14
CA PRO A 72 10.69 -18.69 38.79
C PRO A 72 10.29 -19.88 37.93
N TYR A 73 9.76 -20.96 38.55
CA TYR A 73 9.41 -22.23 37.87
C TYR A 73 8.47 -22.12 36.66
N SER A 74 7.71 -21.04 36.57
CA SER A 74 6.79 -20.78 35.46
C SER A 74 7.49 -20.41 34.14
N CYS A 75 8.74 -19.93 34.15
CA CYS A 75 9.47 -19.56 32.91
C CYS A 75 9.98 -20.81 32.17
N GLU A 76 9.17 -21.51 31.38
CA GLU A 76 9.66 -22.67 30.60
C GLU A 76 10.68 -22.25 29.53
N TRP A 77 10.49 -21.08 28.92
CA TRP A 77 11.36 -20.50 27.91
C TRP A 77 11.90 -19.15 28.38
N LEU A 78 13.18 -18.88 28.13
CA LEU A 78 13.80 -17.58 28.28
C LEU A 78 14.25 -17.06 26.91
N LEU A 79 13.66 -15.96 26.45
CA LEU A 79 14.11 -15.21 25.28
C LEU A 79 14.96 -14.01 25.75
N LYS A 80 16.21 -13.95 25.32
CA LYS A 80 17.10 -12.81 25.55
C LYS A 80 17.18 -11.95 24.28
N VAL A 81 16.96 -10.65 24.38
CA VAL A 81 17.00 -9.69 23.25
C VAL A 81 17.64 -8.35 23.63
N PRO A 82 18.18 -7.57 22.67
CA PRO A 82 18.60 -6.20 22.92
C PRO A 82 17.39 -5.26 23.14
N SER A 83 17.63 -4.07 23.73
CA SER A 83 16.57 -3.07 23.94
C SER A 83 16.04 -2.42 22.68
N SER A 84 16.73 -2.56 21.55
CA SER A 84 16.29 -2.10 20.22
C SER A 84 15.36 -3.10 19.51
N SER A 85 14.76 -4.04 20.23
CA SER A 85 13.88 -5.06 19.68
C SER A 85 12.40 -4.77 19.89
N TYR A 86 11.60 -4.96 18.82
CA TYR A 86 10.15 -5.07 18.85
C TYR A 86 9.75 -6.56 18.84
N LEU A 87 8.89 -6.98 19.78
CA LEU A 87 8.48 -8.38 19.92
C LEU A 87 6.98 -8.57 19.70
N HIS A 88 6.59 -9.67 19.07
CA HIS A 88 5.19 -10.11 19.08
C HIS A 88 4.98 -11.21 20.12
N LEU A 89 4.80 -10.80 21.38
CA LEU A 89 4.77 -11.72 22.52
C LEU A 89 3.73 -12.84 22.41
N GLU A 90 2.52 -12.53 21.92
CA GLU A 90 1.46 -13.55 21.73
C GLU A 90 1.88 -14.66 20.76
N ASN A 91 2.39 -14.30 19.57
CA ASN A 91 2.84 -15.26 18.56
C ASN A 91 4.07 -16.05 19.02
N LEU A 92 5.02 -15.38 19.69
CA LEU A 92 6.19 -16.04 20.28
C LEU A 92 5.76 -17.11 21.30
N ARG A 93 4.81 -16.78 22.18
CA ARG A 93 4.24 -17.73 23.16
C ARG A 93 3.52 -18.88 22.47
N TYR A 94 2.70 -18.59 21.45
CA TYR A 94 2.03 -19.63 20.67
C TYR A 94 3.04 -20.58 20.03
N ARG A 95 4.04 -20.05 19.32
CA ARG A 95 5.06 -20.84 18.65
C ARG A 95 5.88 -21.71 19.61
N LEU A 96 6.36 -21.12 20.71
CA LEU A 96 7.14 -21.86 21.71
C LEU A 96 6.32 -22.95 22.41
N ARG A 97 5.02 -22.74 22.63
CA ARG A 97 4.12 -23.79 23.14
C ARG A 97 4.01 -24.96 22.17
N CYS A 98 3.90 -24.70 20.87
CA CYS A 98 3.91 -25.76 19.86
C CYS A 98 5.22 -26.56 19.89
N LEU A 99 6.37 -25.88 20.06
CA LEU A 99 7.69 -26.52 20.14
C LEU A 99 7.95 -27.27 21.45
N SER A 100 7.26 -26.93 22.54
CA SER A 100 7.38 -27.63 23.82
C SER A 100 7.06 -29.13 23.73
N THR A 101 6.35 -29.56 22.68
CA THR A 101 6.02 -30.97 22.38
C THR A 101 7.27 -31.84 22.12
N ASP A 102 8.38 -31.24 21.66
CA ASP A 102 9.67 -31.92 21.54
C ASP A 102 10.59 -31.51 22.72
N PRO A 103 10.93 -32.43 23.64
CA PRO A 103 11.79 -32.14 24.80
C PRO A 103 13.26 -31.85 24.43
N SER A 104 13.70 -32.23 23.23
CA SER A 104 15.09 -32.04 22.77
C SER A 104 15.38 -30.60 22.33
N LEU A 105 14.35 -29.86 21.92
CA LEU A 105 14.43 -28.44 21.58
C LEU A 105 14.71 -27.63 22.86
N THR A 106 15.97 -27.23 23.03
CA THR A 106 16.44 -26.57 24.26
C THR A 106 17.24 -25.28 24.02
N TYR A 107 17.86 -25.11 22.85
CA TYR A 107 18.61 -23.92 22.45
C TYR A 107 18.19 -23.49 21.04
N LEU A 108 17.41 -22.40 20.96
CA LEU A 108 16.83 -21.89 19.72
C LEU A 108 17.30 -20.45 19.43
N GLY A 109 17.23 -20.05 18.17
CA GLY A 109 17.55 -18.69 17.72
C GLY A 109 17.52 -18.59 16.20
N VAL A 110 17.80 -17.40 15.67
CA VAL A 110 18.06 -17.26 14.23
C VAL A 110 19.51 -17.67 13.97
N ALA A 111 19.75 -18.43 12.90
CA ALA A 111 21.10 -18.88 12.57
C ALA A 111 22.01 -17.71 12.17
N LYS A 112 23.13 -17.57 12.88
CA LYS A 112 24.29 -16.75 12.52
C LYS A 112 25.40 -17.68 12.04
N VAL A 113 25.90 -17.45 10.83
CA VAL A 113 27.10 -18.14 10.32
C VAL A 113 28.32 -17.33 10.77
N PRO A 114 29.24 -17.90 11.58
CA PRO A 114 30.45 -17.19 12.00
C PRO A 114 31.35 -16.87 10.79
N LEU A 115 32.25 -15.88 10.94
CA LEU A 115 33.21 -15.45 9.90
C LEU A 115 34.12 -16.57 9.36
N ASN A 116 34.18 -17.71 10.06
CA ASN A 116 34.91 -18.89 9.64
C ASN A 116 33.90 -19.94 9.18
N GLU A 117 33.78 -20.16 7.86
CA GLU A 117 32.76 -21.00 7.20
C GLU A 117 32.77 -22.47 7.66
N THR A 118 33.80 -22.90 8.39
CA THR A 118 33.91 -24.23 9.01
C THR A 118 33.16 -24.36 10.35
N MET A 119 32.63 -23.27 10.91
CA MET A 119 31.90 -23.30 12.18
C MET A 119 30.41 -23.57 11.98
N THR A 120 29.90 -24.57 12.71
CA THR A 120 28.45 -24.86 12.77
C THR A 120 27.64 -23.62 13.20
N PRO A 121 26.41 -23.43 12.67
CA PRO A 121 25.57 -22.28 13.01
C PRO A 121 25.30 -22.14 14.52
N MET A 122 25.06 -20.92 14.96
CA MET A 122 24.71 -20.57 16.36
C MET A 122 23.62 -19.50 16.39
N ALA A 123 23.05 -19.23 17.56
CA ALA A 123 22.03 -18.18 17.71
C ALA A 123 22.63 -16.78 17.51
N ASP A 124 22.00 -15.96 16.66
CA ASP A 124 22.31 -14.54 16.52
C ASP A 124 21.81 -13.78 17.75
N GLU A 125 22.74 -13.20 18.52
CA GLU A 125 22.44 -12.43 19.71
C GLU A 125 21.56 -11.20 19.44
N ASN A 126 21.62 -10.63 18.23
CA ASN A 126 20.81 -9.47 17.86
C ASN A 126 19.35 -9.85 17.54
N LEU A 127 19.14 -11.06 17.00
CA LEU A 127 17.81 -11.60 16.70
C LEU A 127 17.23 -12.47 17.82
N GLY A 128 17.91 -12.45 18.97
CA GLY A 128 17.47 -13.07 20.19
C GLY A 128 17.89 -14.53 20.35
N ILE A 129 18.22 -14.87 21.60
CA ILE A 129 18.62 -16.21 22.03
C ILE A 129 17.53 -16.80 22.90
N VAL A 130 17.05 -18.00 22.56
CA VAL A 130 16.01 -18.71 23.32
C VAL A 130 16.60 -19.94 23.99
N ILE A 131 16.44 -20.04 25.30
CA ILE A 131 16.86 -21.22 26.08
C ILE A 131 15.67 -21.77 26.86
N ARG A 132 15.50 -23.09 26.79
CA ARG A 132 14.52 -23.82 27.60
C ARG A 132 15.02 -24.02 29.03
N ARG A 133 14.09 -24.06 29.98
CA ARG A 133 14.33 -24.31 31.40
C ARG A 133 15.23 -25.51 31.69
N SER A 134 15.04 -26.62 30.98
CA SER A 134 15.83 -27.84 31.15
C SER A 134 17.33 -27.61 30.92
N LEU A 135 17.68 -26.70 30.00
CA LEU A 135 19.05 -26.27 29.72
C LEU A 135 19.51 -25.15 30.66
N LEU A 136 18.65 -24.17 30.97
CA LEU A 136 18.97 -23.07 31.91
C LEU A 136 19.50 -23.58 33.27
N LYS A 137 18.96 -24.69 33.78
CA LYS A 137 19.40 -25.31 35.04
C LYS A 137 20.82 -25.88 34.99
N LYS A 138 21.30 -26.27 33.81
CA LYS A 138 22.62 -26.90 33.60
C LYS A 138 23.67 -25.88 33.17
N LEU A 139 23.23 -24.82 32.51
CA LEU A 139 24.04 -23.75 31.93
C LEU A 139 25.14 -23.19 32.86
N PRO A 140 24.89 -22.91 34.16
CA PRO A 140 25.94 -22.52 35.11
C PRO A 140 27.19 -23.40 35.11
N ARG A 141 26.97 -24.71 35.25
CA ARG A 141 28.06 -25.67 35.38
C ARG A 141 28.83 -25.80 34.08
N MET A 142 28.11 -25.78 32.96
CA MET A 142 28.68 -25.85 31.61
C MET A 142 29.55 -24.62 31.32
N LEU A 143 29.02 -23.40 31.49
CA LEU A 143 29.79 -22.18 31.24
C LEU A 143 31.02 -22.04 32.15
N SER A 144 30.94 -22.51 33.41
CA SER A 144 32.10 -22.52 34.32
C SER A 144 33.19 -23.49 33.85
N ALA A 145 32.82 -24.66 33.34
CA ALA A 145 33.77 -25.62 32.77
C ALA A 145 34.41 -25.08 31.47
N CYS A 146 33.62 -24.38 30.65
CA CYS A 146 34.06 -23.79 29.40
C CYS A 146 34.96 -22.57 29.53
N ALA A 147 34.86 -21.81 30.63
CA ALA A 147 35.50 -20.49 30.75
C ALA A 147 37.04 -20.50 30.63
N THR A 148 37.67 -21.68 30.76
CA THR A 148 39.12 -21.87 30.67
C THR A 148 39.55 -22.65 29.42
N LEU A 149 38.61 -23.10 28.59
CA LEU A 149 38.91 -23.91 27.41
C LEU A 149 39.50 -23.05 26.28
N PRO A 150 40.60 -23.46 25.63
CA PRO A 150 41.23 -22.72 24.54
C PRO A 150 40.26 -22.38 23.39
N GLU A 151 39.35 -23.29 23.07
CA GLU A 151 38.35 -23.13 22.01
C GLU A 151 37.42 -21.95 22.30
N VAL A 152 36.96 -21.82 23.55
CA VAL A 152 36.05 -20.74 23.98
C VAL A 152 36.81 -19.42 24.12
N LEU A 153 38.04 -19.45 24.66
CA LEU A 153 38.89 -18.27 24.78
C LEU A 153 39.24 -17.67 23.41
N SER A 154 39.42 -18.53 22.38
CA SER A 154 39.72 -18.07 21.02
C SER A 154 38.60 -17.25 20.37
N VAL A 155 37.36 -17.42 20.84
CA VAL A 155 36.17 -16.72 20.31
C VAL A 155 35.58 -15.69 21.28
N ALA A 156 36.23 -15.44 22.42
CA ALA A 156 35.72 -14.56 23.49
C ALA A 156 35.35 -13.13 23.01
N GLY A 157 35.98 -12.64 21.92
CA GLY A 157 35.71 -11.34 21.32
C GLY A 157 34.68 -11.32 20.19
N GLN A 158 34.11 -12.46 19.79
CA GLN A 158 33.24 -12.57 18.61
C GLN A 158 31.74 -12.38 18.90
N GLY A 159 31.40 -11.91 20.10
CA GLY A 159 30.02 -11.71 20.54
C GLY A 159 29.46 -12.89 21.33
N GLU A 160 28.41 -12.61 22.09
CA GLU A 160 27.85 -13.55 23.06
C GLU A 160 27.27 -14.82 22.42
N GLY A 161 26.60 -14.68 21.27
CA GLY A 161 26.01 -15.81 20.55
C GLY A 161 27.08 -16.85 20.17
N VAL A 162 28.25 -16.39 19.72
CA VAL A 162 29.38 -17.24 19.35
C VAL A 162 30.01 -17.91 20.57
N VAL A 163 30.25 -17.17 21.64
CA VAL A 163 30.85 -17.71 22.88
C VAL A 163 29.94 -18.75 23.52
N LEU A 164 28.65 -18.41 23.70
CA LEU A 164 27.66 -19.30 24.29
C LEU A 164 27.46 -20.55 23.42
N GLY A 165 27.26 -20.38 22.11
CA GLY A 165 27.05 -21.50 21.19
C GLY A 165 28.26 -22.43 21.10
N THR A 166 29.49 -21.91 21.18
CA THR A 166 30.71 -22.74 21.24
C THR A 166 30.73 -23.61 22.50
N CYS A 167 30.46 -23.03 23.66
CA CYS A 167 30.43 -23.79 24.91
C CYS A 167 29.30 -24.84 24.93
N LEU A 168 28.10 -24.49 24.49
CA LEU A 168 26.96 -25.41 24.43
C LEU A 168 27.27 -26.63 23.55
N ARG A 169 27.91 -26.41 22.40
CA ARG A 169 28.35 -27.48 21.50
C ARG A 169 29.35 -28.43 22.13
N LEU A 170 30.32 -27.92 22.90
CA LEU A 170 31.31 -28.75 23.61
C LEU A 170 30.67 -29.65 24.69
N HIS A 171 29.42 -29.39 25.04
CA HIS A 171 28.61 -30.19 25.95
C HIS A 171 27.43 -30.88 25.24
N ASP A 172 27.53 -31.14 23.94
CA ASP A 172 26.55 -31.85 23.12
C ASP A 172 25.14 -31.23 23.13
N VAL A 173 25.04 -29.91 23.27
CA VAL A 173 23.79 -29.18 23.10
C VAL A 173 23.67 -28.67 21.67
N GLU A 174 22.67 -29.18 20.97
CA GLU A 174 22.36 -28.83 19.59
C GLU A 174 21.66 -27.47 19.50
N PHE A 175 22.06 -26.65 18.52
CA PHE A 175 21.39 -25.41 18.17
C PHE A 175 20.34 -25.67 17.10
N SER A 176 19.09 -25.27 17.36
CA SER A 176 17.99 -25.47 16.42
C SER A 176 17.49 -24.11 15.87
N PRO A 177 17.82 -23.76 14.62
CA PRO A 177 17.23 -22.60 13.97
C PRO A 177 15.71 -22.77 13.87
N TRP A 178 14.97 -21.77 14.37
CA TRP A 178 13.51 -21.88 14.56
C TRP A 178 12.71 -20.73 13.95
N MET A 179 13.38 -19.68 13.47
CA MET A 179 12.80 -18.52 12.82
C MET A 179 13.53 -18.22 11.52
N GLU A 180 12.77 -17.87 10.49
CA GLU A 180 13.34 -17.41 9.23
C GLU A 180 13.81 -15.94 9.33
N ARG A 181 15.03 -15.70 8.83
CA ARG A 181 15.56 -14.36 8.66
C ARG A 181 14.82 -13.66 7.51
N LEU A 182 14.43 -12.39 7.69
CA LEU A 182 13.72 -11.52 6.72
C LEU A 182 12.18 -11.61 6.71
N SER A 183 11.57 -12.70 7.18
CA SER A 183 10.09 -12.83 7.22
C SER A 183 9.52 -12.92 8.64
N GLU A 184 10.24 -13.52 9.59
CA GLU A 184 9.81 -13.72 10.98
C GLU A 184 10.68 -12.96 11.99
N ALA A 185 11.98 -12.91 11.69
CA ALA A 185 13.01 -12.32 12.53
C ALA A 185 13.95 -11.42 11.69
N ILE A 186 13.88 -10.11 11.91
CA ILE A 186 14.56 -9.11 11.06
C ILE A 186 15.54 -8.30 11.90
N TYR A 187 16.78 -8.15 11.41
CA TYR A 187 17.81 -7.35 12.06
C TYR A 187 18.45 -6.41 11.05
N GLU A 188 18.47 -5.13 11.39
CA GLU A 188 19.15 -4.07 10.64
C GLU A 188 20.46 -3.71 11.35
N ASP A 189 21.58 -3.88 10.65
CA ASP A 189 22.91 -3.54 11.18
C ASP A 189 23.16 -2.02 11.02
N PRO A 190 23.29 -1.25 12.12
CA PRO A 190 23.52 0.19 12.03
C PRO A 190 24.94 0.56 11.57
N GLY A 191 25.90 -0.39 11.56
CA GLY A 191 27.33 -0.11 11.50
C GLY A 191 28.04 -0.48 10.20
N ASN A 192 27.41 -1.21 9.27
CA ASN A 192 28.10 -1.65 8.06
C ASN A 192 28.01 -0.59 6.93
N GLY A 193 28.97 0.35 6.97
CA GLY A 193 29.17 1.44 6.02
C GLY A 193 29.59 1.04 4.60
N SER A 194 29.04 -0.04 4.04
CA SER A 194 29.06 -0.28 2.60
C SER A 194 27.80 0.32 1.97
N GLY A 195 27.76 1.65 1.85
CA GLY A 195 26.97 2.37 0.84
C GLY A 195 25.50 1.97 0.66
N LEU A 196 24.73 1.73 1.73
CA LEU A 196 23.27 1.69 1.68
C LEU A 196 22.77 2.39 2.95
N SER A 197 22.30 3.62 2.75
CA SER A 197 21.80 4.55 3.77
C SER A 197 20.54 4.01 4.46
N SER A 198 19.91 4.84 5.30
CA SER A 198 18.54 4.81 5.88
C SER A 198 17.36 4.33 5.00
N HIS A 199 17.66 3.73 3.84
CA HIS A 199 16.78 3.08 2.91
C HIS A 199 16.33 1.69 3.35
N SER A 200 16.95 0.96 4.30
CA SER A 200 16.55 -0.43 4.60
C SER A 200 15.28 -0.53 5.47
N PHE A 201 15.15 0.22 6.56
CA PHE A 201 13.87 0.32 7.30
C PHE A 201 12.74 0.97 6.48
N ASN A 202 13.06 2.03 5.73
CA ASN A 202 12.10 2.62 4.80
C ASN A 202 11.71 1.62 3.71
N ARG A 203 12.65 0.84 3.16
CA ARG A 203 12.37 -0.25 2.20
C ARG A 203 11.55 -1.37 2.83
N PHE A 204 11.74 -1.67 4.11
CA PHE A 204 10.86 -2.54 4.90
C PHE A 204 9.43 -1.97 4.89
N LEU A 205 9.19 -0.73 5.31
CA LEU A 205 7.86 -0.10 5.19
C LEU A 205 7.33 -0.04 3.73
N PHE A 206 8.18 0.22 2.73
CA PHE A 206 7.81 0.21 1.30
C PHE A 206 7.51 -1.19 0.75
N THR A 207 8.08 -2.26 1.33
CA THR A 207 7.74 -3.64 0.98
C THR A 207 6.42 -4.12 1.60
N PHE A 208 5.86 -3.38 2.57
CA PHE A 208 4.57 -3.65 3.20
C PHE A 208 3.53 -2.58 2.81
N ASP A 209 3.23 -2.50 1.51
CA ASP A 209 2.02 -1.84 0.97
C ASP A 209 0.75 -2.49 1.56
N HIS A 210 -0.42 -1.84 1.45
CA HIS A 210 -1.73 -2.30 1.93
C HIS A 210 -2.05 -3.76 1.55
N GLU A 211 -1.51 -4.28 0.44
CA GLU A 211 -1.61 -5.68 0.02
C GLU A 211 -0.89 -6.68 0.94
N LYS A 212 0.07 -6.24 1.76
CA LYS A 212 0.94 -7.09 2.60
C LYS A 212 0.78 -6.88 4.11
N LEU A 213 -0.26 -6.17 4.55
CA LEU A 213 -0.61 -6.03 5.98
C LEU A 213 -0.70 -7.39 6.70
N SER A 214 -1.09 -8.46 6.01
CA SER A 214 -1.16 -9.83 6.55
C SER A 214 0.16 -10.32 7.14
N ARG A 215 1.29 -9.88 6.58
CA ARG A 215 2.62 -10.31 6.99
C ARG A 215 3.10 -9.63 8.28
N VAL A 216 2.67 -8.40 8.55
CA VAL A 216 3.07 -7.66 9.76
C VAL A 216 2.62 -8.40 11.01
N LYS A 217 1.44 -9.02 10.95
CA LYS A 217 0.94 -9.89 12.02
C LYS A 217 1.89 -11.06 12.29
N CYS A 218 2.57 -11.57 11.26
CA CYS A 218 3.40 -12.78 11.36
C CYS A 218 4.83 -12.52 11.85
N LEU A 219 5.23 -11.26 11.99
CA LEU A 219 6.51 -10.90 12.59
C LEU A 219 6.55 -11.39 14.03
N LEU A 220 7.64 -12.09 14.38
CA LEU A 220 7.90 -12.53 15.75
C LEU A 220 8.83 -11.56 16.46
N LEU A 221 9.84 -11.08 15.74
CA LEU A 221 10.88 -10.23 16.28
C LEU A 221 11.46 -9.31 15.20
N VAL A 222 11.64 -8.03 15.52
CA VAL A 222 12.43 -7.10 14.71
C VAL A 222 13.43 -6.41 15.64
N SER A 223 14.69 -6.32 15.26
CA SER A 223 15.75 -5.73 16.07
C SER A 223 16.59 -4.73 15.29
N GLY A 224 17.31 -3.85 16.00
CA GLY A 224 18.03 -2.72 15.41
C GLY A 224 17.19 -1.45 15.26
N LEU A 225 16.04 -1.38 15.94
CA LEU A 225 15.06 -0.30 15.81
C LEU A 225 15.39 0.90 16.70
N ARG A 226 15.05 2.08 16.18
CA ARG A 226 14.89 3.31 16.97
C ARG A 226 13.53 3.27 17.71
N PRO A 227 13.39 4.01 18.84
CA PRO A 227 12.14 4.08 19.59
C PRO A 227 10.91 4.39 18.74
N GLU A 228 11.00 5.37 17.84
CA GLU A 228 9.91 5.76 16.92
C GLU A 228 9.51 4.64 15.94
N GLU A 229 10.46 3.83 15.47
CA GLU A 229 10.21 2.73 14.54
C GLU A 229 9.47 1.57 15.21
N MET A 230 9.65 1.38 16.53
CA MET A 230 8.86 0.41 17.30
C MET A 230 7.38 0.80 17.37
N GLU A 231 7.09 2.10 17.50
CA GLU A 231 5.73 2.62 17.53
C GLU A 231 5.03 2.44 16.17
N ASP A 232 5.75 2.69 15.07
CA ASP A 232 5.26 2.47 13.71
C ASP A 232 4.88 0.99 13.48
N ILE A 233 5.76 0.05 13.84
CA ILE A 233 5.47 -1.39 13.73
C ILE A 233 4.27 -1.76 14.60
N HIS A 234 4.18 -1.21 15.82
CA HIS A 234 3.07 -1.46 16.73
C HIS A 234 1.73 -1.01 16.13
N TYR A 235 1.69 0.19 15.57
CA TYR A 235 0.51 0.75 14.92
C TYR A 235 0.07 -0.10 13.71
N MET A 236 1.03 -0.48 12.85
CA MET A 236 0.76 -1.32 11.68
C MET A 236 0.26 -2.71 12.05
N ARG A 237 0.82 -3.31 13.10
CA ARG A 237 0.31 -4.57 13.68
C ARG A 237 -1.14 -4.40 14.14
N GLY A 238 -1.47 -3.36 14.88
CA GLY A 238 -2.84 -3.14 15.35
C GLY A 238 -3.85 -2.97 14.21
N ARG A 239 -3.44 -2.42 13.05
CA ARG A 239 -4.26 -2.45 11.83
C ARG A 239 -4.39 -3.86 11.26
N SER A 240 -3.28 -4.59 11.13
CA SER A 240 -3.27 -5.96 10.63
C SER A 240 -4.14 -6.89 11.48
N GLU A 241 -4.03 -6.86 12.81
CA GLU A 241 -4.81 -7.70 13.70
C GLU A 241 -6.32 -7.47 13.63
N ARG A 242 -6.73 -6.21 13.37
CA ARG A 242 -8.16 -5.89 13.15
C ARG A 242 -8.67 -6.50 11.83
N TRP A 243 -7.84 -6.47 10.79
CA TRP A 243 -8.20 -6.98 9.47
C TRP A 243 -8.15 -8.51 9.42
N PHE A 244 -7.20 -9.12 10.13
CA PHE A 244 -6.96 -10.57 10.17
C PHE A 244 -7.26 -11.17 11.55
N LYS A 245 -8.29 -10.69 12.24
CA LYS A 245 -8.68 -11.19 13.58
C LYS A 245 -8.89 -12.71 13.52
N GLY A 246 -8.50 -13.47 14.54
CA GLY A 246 -8.71 -14.93 14.58
C GLY A 246 -7.81 -15.79 13.67
N VAL A 247 -7.05 -15.21 12.75
CA VAL A 247 -6.05 -15.94 11.96
C VAL A 247 -4.75 -16.10 12.75
N ALA A 248 -4.13 -17.28 12.81
CA ALA A 248 -2.80 -17.41 13.44
C ALA A 248 -1.69 -17.09 12.44
N CYS A 249 -0.50 -16.81 12.93
CA CYS A 249 0.63 -16.44 12.11
C CYS A 249 1.44 -17.67 11.67
N SER A 250 1.70 -17.80 10.37
CA SER A 250 2.66 -18.76 9.80
C SER A 250 3.53 -18.01 8.80
N SER A 251 4.83 -18.32 8.76
CA SER A 251 5.75 -17.69 7.80
C SER A 251 5.72 -18.31 6.42
N ASP A 252 6.20 -17.51 5.47
CA ASP A 252 6.56 -17.92 4.12
C ASP A 252 7.77 -18.89 4.12
N GLY A 253 8.63 -18.89 5.15
CA GLY A 253 9.87 -19.68 5.20
C GLY A 253 9.71 -21.18 5.35
N LEU A 254 8.50 -21.64 5.61
CA LEU A 254 8.17 -23.05 5.53
C LEU A 254 7.98 -23.49 4.05
N ALA A 255 7.83 -22.54 3.10
CA ALA A 255 7.93 -22.78 1.65
C ALA A 255 9.38 -23.11 1.25
N LYS A 256 9.55 -23.86 0.15
CA LYS A 256 10.83 -24.44 -0.30
C LYS A 256 12.03 -23.50 -0.03
N PRO A 257 13.12 -23.99 0.58
CA PRO A 257 14.33 -23.19 0.72
C PRO A 257 14.85 -22.84 -0.67
N GLU A 258 14.88 -21.55 -0.98
CA GLU A 258 15.76 -21.05 -2.04
C GLU A 258 17.18 -21.51 -1.65
N GLU A 259 17.86 -22.24 -2.53
CA GLU A 259 19.26 -22.68 -2.37
C GLU A 259 19.58 -23.80 -1.37
N GLY A 260 18.63 -24.72 -1.09
CA GLY A 260 18.97 -26.04 -0.54
C GLY A 260 19.52 -26.07 0.90
N ARG A 261 19.47 -24.96 1.64
CA ARG A 261 19.74 -24.92 3.08
C ARG A 261 18.43 -24.93 3.85
N ALA A 262 18.25 -25.89 4.75
CA ALA A 262 17.07 -25.91 5.62
C ALA A 262 17.07 -24.63 6.50
N VAL A 263 16.04 -23.80 6.35
CA VAL A 263 15.81 -22.58 7.15
C VAL A 263 15.51 -22.93 8.61
N PHE A 264 14.90 -24.10 8.83
CA PHE A 264 14.53 -24.62 10.14
C PHE A 264 15.24 -25.93 10.45
N ASP A 265 15.45 -26.19 11.74
CA ASP A 265 15.79 -27.53 12.22
C ASP A 265 14.67 -28.52 11.81
N PRO A 266 15.00 -29.74 11.32
CA PRO A 266 14.03 -30.73 10.88
C PRO A 266 12.94 -31.09 11.91
N LYS A 267 13.19 -30.86 13.21
CA LYS A 267 12.24 -31.12 14.31
C LYS A 267 11.19 -30.02 14.46
N ILE A 268 11.46 -28.81 13.97
CA ILE A 268 10.57 -27.64 14.13
C ILE A 268 9.27 -27.83 13.35
N LEU A 269 9.37 -28.24 12.10
CA LEU A 269 8.23 -28.30 11.20
C LEU A 269 7.16 -29.32 11.66
N PRO A 270 7.51 -30.58 12.02
CA PRO A 270 6.55 -31.53 12.55
C PRO A 270 5.82 -31.04 13.81
N ALA A 271 6.53 -30.37 14.73
CA ALA A 271 5.94 -29.83 15.95
C ALA A 271 4.90 -28.72 15.64
N LEU A 272 5.21 -27.82 14.70
CA LEU A 272 4.28 -26.78 14.26
C LEU A 272 3.06 -27.35 13.51
N GLN A 273 3.27 -28.34 12.64
CA GLN A 273 2.18 -29.04 11.94
C GLN A 273 1.23 -29.74 12.90
N GLY A 274 1.75 -30.45 13.90
CA GLY A 274 0.93 -31.10 14.93
C GLY A 274 0.06 -30.10 15.68
N CYS A 275 0.61 -28.93 16.00
CA CYS A 275 -0.10 -27.83 16.65
C CYS A 275 -1.22 -27.26 15.77
N PHE A 276 -0.96 -27.07 14.48
CA PHE A 276 -1.97 -26.63 13.50
C PHE A 276 -3.10 -27.66 13.36
N LEU A 277 -2.77 -28.94 13.18
CA LEU A 277 -3.76 -30.00 13.05
C LEU A 277 -4.62 -30.15 14.30
N LEU A 278 -4.03 -30.01 15.49
CA LEU A 278 -4.78 -30.00 16.75
C LEU A 278 -5.81 -28.86 16.78
N ARG A 279 -5.41 -27.64 16.42
CA ARG A 279 -6.31 -26.48 16.35
C ARG A 279 -7.42 -26.67 15.32
N ALA A 280 -7.09 -27.17 14.13
CA ALA A 280 -8.07 -27.47 13.09
C ALA A 280 -9.09 -28.51 13.57
N PHE A 281 -8.61 -29.54 14.27
CA PHE A 281 -9.45 -30.56 14.85
C PHE A 281 -10.34 -30.04 16.00
N GLU A 282 -9.83 -29.20 16.89
CA GLU A 282 -10.62 -28.56 17.96
C GLU A 282 -11.69 -27.62 17.41
N ARG A 283 -11.41 -26.93 16.29
CA ARG A 283 -12.43 -26.16 15.55
C ARG A 283 -13.50 -27.10 15.00
N TRP A 284 -13.09 -28.11 14.25
CA TRP A 284 -13.99 -29.12 13.68
C TRP A 284 -14.87 -29.80 14.75
N GLN A 285 -14.31 -30.16 15.91
CA GLN A 285 -15.05 -30.78 17.00
C GLN A 285 -16.14 -29.87 17.57
N ARG A 286 -15.85 -28.58 17.77
CA ARG A 286 -16.85 -27.61 18.23
C ARG A 286 -18.00 -27.49 17.24
N ASP A 287 -17.67 -27.36 15.96
CA ASP A 287 -18.66 -27.21 14.90
C ASP A 287 -19.50 -28.51 14.74
N TRP A 288 -18.94 -29.69 15.07
CA TRP A 288 -19.67 -30.95 15.14
C TRP A 288 -20.63 -31.03 16.33
N SER A 289 -20.21 -30.56 17.52
CA SER A 289 -21.05 -30.57 18.74
C SER A 289 -22.26 -29.65 18.65
N ASP A 290 -22.16 -28.56 17.89
CA ASP A 290 -23.22 -27.55 17.73
C ASP A 290 -24.17 -27.86 16.55
N GLY A 291 -23.89 -28.88 15.73
CA GLY A 291 -24.65 -29.25 14.52
C GLY A 291 -25.57 -30.47 14.68
N GLN A 292 -26.50 -30.64 13.73
CA GLN A 292 -27.38 -31.83 13.65
C GLN A 292 -26.56 -33.10 13.31
N PRO A 293 -26.87 -34.27 13.90
CA PRO A 293 -26.17 -35.51 13.61
C PRO A 293 -26.44 -35.99 12.18
N LEU A 294 -25.41 -35.98 11.33
CA LEU A 294 -25.41 -36.74 10.08
C LEU A 294 -25.11 -38.21 10.39
N ASN A 295 -25.65 -39.13 9.59
CA ASN A 295 -25.30 -40.57 9.60
C ASN A 295 -23.88 -40.81 9.03
N GLU A 296 -22.89 -40.00 9.44
CA GLU A 296 -21.49 -40.06 9.03
C GLU A 296 -20.58 -40.31 10.24
N PRO A 297 -19.49 -41.10 10.09
CA PRO A 297 -18.56 -41.35 11.20
C PRO A 297 -17.86 -40.06 11.66
N GLN A 298 -17.80 -39.83 12.97
CA GLN A 298 -17.07 -38.71 13.55
C GLN A 298 -15.56 -38.85 13.29
N ILE A 299 -14.84 -37.74 13.09
CA ILE A 299 -13.38 -37.70 13.09
C ILE A 299 -12.90 -37.74 14.55
N ALA A 300 -12.10 -38.73 14.91
CA ALA A 300 -11.72 -39.00 16.30
C ALA A 300 -10.40 -38.35 16.74
N SER A 301 -9.57 -37.87 15.80
CA SER A 301 -8.26 -37.28 16.13
C SER A 301 -7.75 -36.30 15.06
N PRO A 302 -6.77 -35.44 15.38
CA PRO A 302 -6.08 -34.61 14.39
C PRO A 302 -5.42 -35.41 13.26
N THR A 303 -4.95 -36.62 13.57
CA THR A 303 -4.36 -37.52 12.55
C THR A 303 -5.42 -38.07 11.59
N GLU A 304 -6.64 -38.31 12.07
CA GLU A 304 -7.74 -38.72 11.21
C GLU A 304 -8.23 -37.57 10.33
N LEU A 305 -8.26 -36.33 10.84
CA LEU A 305 -8.58 -35.14 10.03
C LEU A 305 -7.60 -34.97 8.87
N ALA A 306 -6.29 -35.10 9.13
CA ALA A 306 -5.28 -35.06 8.08
C ALA A 306 -5.48 -36.16 7.02
N LYS A 307 -5.88 -37.37 7.44
CA LYS A 307 -6.21 -38.48 6.51
C LYS A 307 -7.47 -38.19 5.69
N GLU A 308 -8.49 -37.60 6.29
CA GLU A 308 -9.72 -37.18 5.61
C GLU A 308 -9.42 -36.16 4.51
N TRP A 309 -8.57 -35.16 4.78
CA TRP A 309 -8.14 -34.19 3.76
C TRP A 309 -7.44 -34.82 2.56
N GLN A 310 -6.67 -35.89 2.79
CA GLN A 310 -5.97 -36.61 1.72
C GLN A 310 -6.87 -37.58 0.95
N ARG A 311 -7.84 -38.19 1.62
CA ARG A 311 -8.75 -39.19 1.06
C ARG A 311 -10.16 -38.96 1.60
N PRO A 312 -10.89 -38.01 1.01
CA PRO A 312 -12.21 -37.65 1.52
C PRO A 312 -13.18 -38.82 1.48
N LEU A 313 -13.96 -39.00 2.53
CA LEU A 313 -15.11 -39.91 2.49
C LEU A 313 -16.25 -39.31 1.67
N LYS A 314 -16.96 -40.16 0.94
CA LYS A 314 -18.12 -39.75 0.13
C LYS A 314 -19.29 -39.34 1.03
N GLY A 315 -19.80 -38.12 0.83
CA GLY A 315 -20.95 -37.60 1.55
C GLY A 315 -22.27 -38.26 1.14
N ARG A 316 -23.27 -38.22 2.04
CA ARG A 316 -24.55 -38.94 1.86
C ARG A 316 -25.82 -38.08 1.85
N SER A 317 -25.72 -36.78 2.14
CA SER A 317 -26.86 -35.86 2.17
C SER A 317 -27.58 -35.76 0.80
N PRO A 318 -28.83 -35.25 0.77
CA PRO A 318 -29.57 -35.01 -0.48
C PRO A 318 -28.80 -34.18 -1.52
N ALA A 319 -28.00 -33.20 -1.08
CA ALA A 319 -27.15 -32.43 -1.99
C ALA A 319 -26.09 -33.30 -2.71
N PHE A 320 -25.45 -34.24 -2.01
CA PHE A 320 -24.51 -35.18 -2.63
C PHE A 320 -25.19 -36.15 -3.59
N GLN A 321 -26.42 -36.57 -3.29
CA GLN A 321 -27.22 -37.41 -4.21
C GLN A 321 -27.59 -36.64 -5.48
N ARG A 322 -27.98 -35.36 -5.33
CA ARG A 322 -28.29 -34.48 -6.46
C ARG A 322 -27.07 -34.21 -7.33
N LEU A 323 -25.91 -33.98 -6.73
CA LEU A 323 -24.65 -33.86 -7.47
C LEU A 323 -24.33 -35.17 -8.19
N GLY A 324 -24.38 -36.29 -7.47
CA GLY A 324 -24.11 -37.65 -7.96
C GLY A 324 -25.12 -38.22 -8.97
N ALA A 325 -26.26 -37.57 -9.19
CA ALA A 325 -27.18 -37.93 -10.27
C ALA A 325 -26.54 -37.76 -11.66
N GLY A 326 -25.51 -36.92 -11.76
CA GLY A 326 -24.70 -36.73 -12.96
C GLY A 326 -25.46 -36.11 -14.14
N GLY A 327 -24.76 -35.97 -15.27
CA GLY A 327 -25.33 -35.43 -16.51
C GLY A 327 -25.53 -33.91 -16.50
N HIS A 328 -24.92 -33.19 -15.56
CA HIS A 328 -25.02 -31.73 -15.47
C HIS A 328 -24.07 -31.05 -16.46
N GLU A 329 -24.47 -29.93 -17.05
CA GLU A 329 -23.60 -29.13 -17.92
C GLU A 329 -22.68 -28.23 -17.09
N LEU A 330 -23.17 -27.67 -15.99
CA LEU A 330 -22.39 -26.83 -15.09
C LEU A 330 -22.78 -27.04 -13.63
N CYS A 331 -21.79 -27.27 -12.77
CA CYS A 331 -21.94 -27.30 -11.32
C CYS A 331 -21.17 -26.14 -10.69
N VAL A 332 -21.86 -25.28 -9.95
CA VAL A 332 -21.30 -24.10 -9.29
C VAL A 332 -21.26 -24.35 -7.78
N PHE A 333 -20.12 -24.06 -7.17
CA PHE A 333 -19.85 -24.25 -5.74
C PHE A 333 -19.52 -22.90 -5.13
N VAL A 334 -20.42 -22.39 -4.29
CA VAL A 334 -20.22 -21.14 -3.57
C VAL A 334 -19.57 -21.46 -2.23
N VAL A 335 -18.33 -21.03 -2.04
CA VAL A 335 -17.60 -21.27 -0.78
C VAL A 335 -17.98 -20.16 0.20
N THR A 336 -18.67 -20.51 1.29
CA THR A 336 -19.14 -19.54 2.29
C THR A 336 -18.31 -19.62 3.57
N THR A 337 -18.25 -18.53 4.33
CA THR A 337 -17.60 -18.49 5.66
C THR A 337 -18.54 -17.95 6.73
N GLY A 338 -18.51 -18.59 7.91
CA GLY A 338 -19.25 -18.15 9.09
C GLY A 338 -18.54 -17.07 9.90
N PHE A 339 -17.38 -16.60 9.43
CA PHE A 339 -16.44 -15.79 10.22
C PHE A 339 -16.99 -14.44 10.70
N SER A 340 -17.88 -13.80 9.94
CA SER A 340 -18.52 -12.53 10.34
C SER A 340 -19.96 -12.43 9.82
N GLU A 341 -20.75 -11.54 10.40
CA GLU A 341 -22.13 -11.28 9.93
C GLU A 341 -22.16 -10.75 8.51
N LYS A 342 -21.12 -10.00 8.09
CA LYS A 342 -20.99 -9.53 6.70
C LYS A 342 -20.92 -10.72 5.74
N HIS A 343 -20.05 -11.69 6.00
CA HIS A 343 -19.90 -12.85 5.12
C HIS A 343 -21.16 -13.72 5.09
N ARG A 344 -21.84 -13.88 6.23
CA ARG A 344 -23.15 -14.56 6.28
C ARG A 344 -24.19 -13.81 5.47
N ALA A 345 -24.22 -12.47 5.54
CA ALA A 345 -25.13 -11.65 4.75
C ALA A 345 -24.87 -11.81 3.25
N ASP A 346 -23.61 -11.77 2.82
CA ASP A 346 -23.22 -11.95 1.41
C ASP A 346 -23.67 -13.32 0.88
N ALA A 347 -23.40 -14.39 1.63
CA ALA A 347 -23.84 -15.74 1.27
C ALA A 347 -25.37 -15.91 1.24
N ARG A 348 -26.12 -15.26 2.15
CA ARG A 348 -27.59 -15.23 2.09
C ARG A 348 -28.09 -14.48 0.86
N ALA A 349 -27.44 -13.38 0.48
CA ALA A 349 -27.80 -12.61 -0.70
C ALA A 349 -27.55 -13.40 -2.00
N VAL A 350 -26.44 -14.13 -2.09
CA VAL A 350 -26.19 -15.08 -3.18
C VAL A 350 -27.33 -16.10 -3.29
N PHE A 351 -27.69 -16.74 -2.17
CA PHE A 351 -28.76 -17.74 -2.15
C PHE A 351 -30.11 -17.14 -2.58
N LYS A 352 -30.48 -15.95 -2.09
CA LYS A 352 -31.73 -15.28 -2.45
C LYS A 352 -31.83 -14.84 -3.91
N THR A 353 -30.70 -14.67 -4.58
CA THR A 353 -30.61 -14.10 -5.93
C THR A 353 -30.25 -15.17 -6.96
N TRP A 354 -29.06 -15.08 -7.54
CA TRP A 354 -28.66 -15.86 -8.70
C TRP A 354 -28.47 -17.35 -8.41
N ALA A 355 -28.14 -17.74 -7.16
CA ALA A 355 -27.91 -19.14 -6.83
C ALA A 355 -29.21 -19.98 -6.76
N ASN A 356 -30.37 -19.34 -6.57
CA ASN A 356 -31.68 -20.02 -6.57
C ASN A 356 -32.36 -20.00 -7.95
N GLU A 357 -31.75 -19.37 -8.95
CA GLU A 357 -32.27 -19.34 -10.31
C GLU A 357 -32.25 -20.75 -10.95
N GLN A 358 -33.38 -21.15 -11.56
CA GLN A 358 -33.49 -22.43 -12.24
C GLN A 358 -33.01 -22.32 -13.69
N VAL A 359 -31.73 -22.60 -13.92
CA VAL A 359 -31.15 -22.69 -15.27
C VAL A 359 -30.98 -24.15 -15.68
N ALA A 360 -31.57 -24.54 -16.82
CA ALA A 360 -31.49 -25.91 -17.33
C ALA A 360 -30.03 -26.38 -17.44
N GLY A 361 -29.74 -27.58 -16.95
CA GLY A 361 -28.38 -28.17 -16.96
C GLY A 361 -27.38 -27.56 -15.95
N VAL A 362 -27.77 -26.52 -15.19
CA VAL A 362 -26.93 -25.90 -14.15
C VAL A 362 -27.39 -26.35 -12.76
N LYS A 363 -26.44 -26.61 -11.86
CA LYS A 363 -26.68 -26.86 -10.44
C LYS A 363 -25.78 -25.97 -9.60
N VAL A 364 -26.34 -25.30 -8.60
CA VAL A 364 -25.60 -24.48 -7.65
C VAL A 364 -25.64 -25.14 -6.28
N PHE A 365 -24.48 -25.18 -5.62
CA PHE A 365 -24.31 -25.75 -4.30
C PHE A 365 -23.61 -24.74 -3.39
N MET A 366 -24.17 -24.53 -2.20
CA MET A 366 -23.57 -23.70 -1.15
C MET A 366 -22.71 -24.59 -0.26
N MET A 367 -21.39 -24.39 -0.25
CA MET A 367 -20.49 -25.05 0.67
C MET A 367 -20.39 -24.23 1.96
N LYS A 368 -20.96 -24.75 3.05
CA LYS A 368 -20.99 -24.06 4.34
C LYS A 368 -20.19 -24.78 5.42
N ASP A 369 -19.66 -23.97 6.33
CA ASP A 369 -19.14 -24.47 7.60
C ASP A 369 -20.27 -25.04 8.47
N ARG A 370 -19.97 -26.08 9.24
CA ARG A 370 -20.93 -26.81 10.07
C ARG A 370 -21.53 -25.94 11.17
N SER A 371 -20.82 -24.93 11.66
CA SER A 371 -21.31 -24.06 12.74
C SER A 371 -22.44 -23.11 12.30
N TRP A 372 -22.75 -23.04 10.99
CA TRP A 372 -23.77 -22.14 10.47
C TRP A 372 -25.14 -22.86 10.40
N PRO A 373 -26.20 -22.43 11.12
CA PRO A 373 -27.48 -23.12 11.12
C PRO A 373 -28.11 -23.22 9.72
N ASP A 374 -28.61 -24.40 9.36
CA ASP A 374 -29.21 -24.65 8.03
C ASP A 374 -30.36 -23.68 7.71
N ALA A 375 -31.12 -23.28 8.73
CA ALA A 375 -32.24 -22.36 8.60
C ALA A 375 -31.87 -20.97 8.07
N GLU A 376 -30.61 -20.53 8.21
CA GLU A 376 -30.18 -19.21 7.75
C GLU A 376 -29.95 -19.13 6.23
N LEU A 377 -29.69 -20.26 5.56
CA LEU A 377 -29.49 -20.33 4.10
C LEU A 377 -30.77 -20.73 3.33
N GLY A 378 -31.94 -20.65 3.96
CA GLY A 378 -33.23 -21.02 3.37
C GLY A 378 -33.50 -22.53 3.44
N GLU A 379 -34.76 -22.91 3.68
CA GLU A 379 -35.14 -24.32 3.89
C GLU A 379 -34.94 -25.17 2.61
N GLY A 380 -33.92 -26.04 2.61
CA GLY A 380 -33.69 -27.02 1.54
C GLY A 380 -32.31 -27.68 1.56
N ASP A 381 -32.21 -28.86 2.18
CA ASP A 381 -31.00 -29.71 2.29
C ASP A 381 -30.37 -30.10 0.92
N ALA A 382 -31.11 -29.95 -0.19
CA ALA A 382 -30.66 -30.39 -1.51
C ALA A 382 -29.64 -29.48 -2.22
N ASN A 383 -29.40 -28.25 -1.72
CA ASN A 383 -28.42 -27.30 -2.29
C ASN A 383 -27.21 -27.07 -1.38
N ILE A 384 -27.20 -27.60 -0.17
CA ILE A 384 -26.18 -27.30 0.85
C ILE A 384 -25.21 -28.47 0.94
N LEU A 385 -23.94 -28.21 0.66
CA LEU A 385 -22.86 -29.17 0.80
C LEU A 385 -22.09 -28.91 2.09
N THR A 386 -22.13 -29.90 2.98
CA THR A 386 -21.36 -29.92 4.23
C THR A 386 -20.33 -31.04 4.12
N LEU A 387 -19.12 -30.73 3.67
CA LEU A 387 -18.07 -31.74 3.54
C LEU A 387 -17.58 -32.20 4.92
N ARG A 388 -17.26 -33.50 5.06
CA ARG A 388 -16.88 -34.12 6.35
C ARG A 388 -15.69 -33.43 7.00
N GLY A 389 -14.64 -33.13 6.23
CA GLY A 389 -13.41 -32.49 6.69
C GLY A 389 -13.34 -30.97 6.45
N ASP A 390 -14.46 -30.29 6.13
CA ASP A 390 -14.41 -28.83 6.00
C ASP A 390 -14.17 -28.19 7.38
N VAL A 391 -13.21 -27.27 7.44
CA VAL A 391 -12.85 -26.54 8.66
C VAL A 391 -12.65 -25.07 8.31
N ASP A 392 -13.57 -24.21 8.75
CA ASP A 392 -13.43 -22.76 8.58
C ASP A 392 -12.59 -22.14 9.70
N LEU A 393 -11.32 -21.91 9.38
CA LEU A 393 -10.36 -21.17 10.22
C LEU A 393 -10.23 -19.69 9.82
N GLY A 394 -11.06 -19.22 8.88
CA GLY A 394 -11.04 -17.88 8.31
C GLY A 394 -10.29 -17.77 6.98
N TYR A 395 -10.38 -16.58 6.36
CA TYR A 395 -9.99 -16.29 4.97
C TYR A 395 -8.59 -16.79 4.56
N LEU A 396 -7.57 -16.57 5.39
CA LEU A 396 -6.18 -16.98 5.07
C LEU A 396 -6.00 -18.51 5.02
N TYR A 397 -6.94 -19.30 5.54
CA TYR A 397 -6.94 -20.76 5.47
C TYR A 397 -7.94 -21.32 4.45
N ASN A 398 -8.61 -20.45 3.68
CA ASN A 398 -9.44 -20.89 2.58
C ASN A 398 -8.73 -21.81 1.58
N PRO A 399 -7.40 -21.71 1.31
CA PRO A 399 -6.72 -22.71 0.50
C PRO A 399 -7.00 -24.14 0.96
N VAL A 400 -7.00 -24.43 2.27
CA VAL A 400 -7.31 -25.77 2.79
C VAL A 400 -8.71 -26.21 2.37
N ARG A 401 -9.70 -25.33 2.52
CA ARG A 401 -11.11 -25.62 2.20
C ARG A 401 -11.33 -25.82 0.70
N VAL A 402 -10.77 -24.94 -0.12
CA VAL A 402 -10.90 -24.96 -1.58
C VAL A 402 -10.16 -26.16 -2.18
N PHE A 403 -8.94 -26.45 -1.73
CA PHE A 403 -8.23 -27.66 -2.17
C PHE A 403 -8.94 -28.94 -1.72
N TYR A 404 -9.48 -28.96 -0.49
CA TYR A 404 -10.28 -30.09 -0.02
C TYR A 404 -11.54 -30.28 -0.88
N LEU A 405 -12.24 -29.21 -1.27
CA LEU A 405 -13.34 -29.26 -2.24
C LEU A 405 -12.88 -29.83 -3.59
N TRP A 406 -11.79 -29.33 -4.17
CA TRP A 406 -11.30 -29.84 -5.46
C TRP A 406 -10.84 -31.30 -5.38
N ILE A 407 -10.19 -31.72 -4.30
CA ILE A 407 -9.84 -33.13 -4.05
C ILE A 407 -11.12 -33.98 -3.95
N TYR A 408 -12.13 -33.52 -3.22
CA TYR A 408 -13.42 -34.21 -3.08
C TYR A 408 -14.12 -34.38 -4.43
N LEU A 409 -14.24 -33.29 -5.20
CA LEU A 409 -14.87 -33.30 -6.53
C LEU A 409 -14.08 -34.17 -7.50
N ALA A 410 -12.75 -34.06 -7.49
CA ALA A 410 -11.88 -34.92 -8.27
C ALA A 410 -12.16 -36.38 -7.94
N GLU A 411 -12.14 -36.77 -6.66
CA GLU A 411 -12.31 -38.17 -6.23
C GLU A 411 -13.68 -38.74 -6.61
N HIS A 412 -14.75 -38.02 -6.25
CA HIS A 412 -16.09 -38.61 -6.24
C HIS A 412 -17.00 -38.16 -7.39
N HIS A 413 -16.74 -37.00 -7.98
CA HIS A 413 -17.72 -36.31 -8.85
C HIS A 413 -17.16 -35.79 -10.18
N ALA A 414 -15.92 -36.14 -10.56
CA ALA A 414 -15.28 -35.60 -11.77
C ALA A 414 -15.97 -35.93 -13.11
N SER A 415 -16.97 -36.81 -13.12
CA SER A 415 -17.77 -37.15 -14.31
C SER A 415 -19.23 -36.69 -14.22
N ASP A 416 -19.63 -36.11 -13.10
CA ASP A 416 -21.04 -35.79 -12.85
C ASP A 416 -21.46 -34.46 -13.52
N CYS A 417 -20.48 -33.58 -13.77
CA CYS A 417 -20.68 -32.30 -14.45
C CYS A 417 -19.67 -32.13 -15.59
N GLN A 418 -20.05 -31.44 -16.66
CA GLN A 418 -19.10 -31.07 -17.73
C GLN A 418 -18.16 -29.94 -17.28
N TRP A 419 -18.68 -28.98 -16.51
CA TRP A 419 -17.95 -27.84 -15.98
C TRP A 419 -18.17 -27.70 -14.47
N PHE A 420 -17.14 -27.28 -13.75
CA PHE A 420 -17.13 -27.07 -12.31
C PHE A 420 -16.65 -25.64 -12.03
N ALA A 421 -17.45 -24.81 -11.37
CA ALA A 421 -17.08 -23.45 -11.02
C ALA A 421 -17.03 -23.28 -9.49
N LYS A 422 -15.93 -22.76 -8.95
CA LYS A 422 -15.85 -22.23 -7.58
C LYS A 422 -16.10 -20.72 -7.64
N VAL A 423 -16.94 -20.21 -6.75
CA VAL A 423 -17.33 -18.80 -6.70
C VAL A 423 -17.30 -18.30 -5.25
N ASP A 424 -16.84 -17.06 -5.04
CA ASP A 424 -16.91 -16.40 -3.74
C ASP A 424 -18.32 -15.95 -3.36
N ALA A 425 -18.60 -15.92 -2.06
CA ALA A 425 -19.91 -15.50 -1.53
C ALA A 425 -20.23 -14.01 -1.75
N ASP A 426 -19.26 -13.19 -2.16
CA ASP A 426 -19.42 -11.78 -2.53
C ASP A 426 -19.25 -11.57 -4.04
N THR A 427 -19.54 -12.58 -4.86
CA THR A 427 -19.51 -12.49 -6.31
C THR A 427 -20.92 -12.69 -6.88
N PHE A 428 -21.34 -11.77 -7.75
CA PHE A 428 -22.54 -11.95 -8.56
C PHE A 428 -22.21 -12.76 -9.81
N VAL A 429 -23.02 -13.76 -10.16
CA VAL A 429 -22.81 -14.59 -11.37
C VAL A 429 -24.08 -14.68 -12.20
N ASN A 430 -23.96 -14.43 -13.50
CA ASN A 430 -25.01 -14.73 -14.46
C ASN A 430 -24.85 -16.17 -14.98
N LEU A 431 -25.64 -17.08 -14.42
CA LEU A 431 -25.55 -18.51 -14.72
C LEU A 431 -25.80 -18.84 -16.19
N ARG A 432 -26.68 -18.08 -16.87
CA ARG A 432 -26.99 -18.29 -18.29
C ARG A 432 -25.82 -17.90 -19.18
N ALA A 433 -25.26 -16.71 -18.97
CA ALA A 433 -24.10 -16.23 -19.71
C ALA A 433 -22.87 -17.12 -19.48
N LEU A 434 -22.61 -17.51 -18.23
CA LEU A 434 -21.51 -18.44 -17.89
C LEU A 434 -21.66 -19.78 -18.61
N LYS A 435 -22.84 -20.40 -18.54
CA LYS A 435 -23.10 -21.67 -19.24
C LYS A 435 -22.88 -21.52 -20.75
N GLN A 436 -23.48 -20.51 -21.37
CA GLN A 436 -23.35 -20.27 -22.82
C GLN A 436 -21.90 -20.03 -23.23
N ARG A 437 -21.14 -19.26 -22.44
CA ARG A 437 -19.71 -19.02 -22.67
C ARG A 437 -18.91 -20.32 -22.71
N LEU A 438 -19.13 -21.19 -21.73
CA LEU A 438 -18.42 -22.45 -21.59
C LEU A 438 -18.77 -23.43 -22.73
N THR A 439 -20.06 -23.59 -23.05
CA THR A 439 -20.50 -24.54 -24.08
C THR A 439 -20.16 -24.09 -25.50
N ARG A 440 -20.13 -22.79 -25.77
CA ARG A 440 -19.87 -22.26 -27.12
C ARG A 440 -18.39 -22.18 -27.47
N TYR A 441 -17.54 -21.87 -26.49
CA TYR A 441 -16.14 -21.53 -26.78
C TYR A 441 -15.12 -22.52 -26.26
N PHE A 442 -15.48 -23.41 -25.34
CA PHE A 442 -14.52 -24.35 -24.76
C PHE A 442 -15.02 -25.79 -24.85
N THR A 443 -14.11 -26.75 -24.71
CA THR A 443 -14.45 -28.18 -24.79
C THR A 443 -14.23 -28.82 -23.43
N ALA A 444 -15.31 -29.29 -22.80
CA ALA A 444 -15.29 -29.83 -21.43
C ALA A 444 -14.38 -31.07 -21.26
N ALA A 445 -14.07 -31.78 -22.34
CA ALA A 445 -13.15 -32.93 -22.34
C ALA A 445 -11.67 -32.53 -22.29
N GLU A 446 -11.33 -31.30 -22.68
CA GLU A 446 -9.97 -30.77 -22.58
C GLU A 446 -9.64 -30.34 -21.15
N SER A 447 -8.42 -29.86 -20.92
CA SER A 447 -7.95 -29.45 -19.60
C SER A 447 -7.91 -27.93 -19.45
N HIS A 448 -9.08 -27.33 -19.28
CA HIS A 448 -9.23 -25.90 -19.07
C HIS A 448 -9.29 -25.53 -17.59
N TYR A 449 -8.46 -24.53 -17.23
CA TYR A 449 -8.51 -23.72 -16.01
C TYR A 449 -8.81 -22.28 -16.42
N LEU A 450 -10.02 -21.79 -16.12
CA LEU A 450 -10.53 -20.52 -16.63
C LEU A 450 -10.94 -19.56 -15.50
N GLY A 451 -10.83 -18.26 -15.75
CA GLY A 451 -11.39 -17.21 -14.90
C GLY A 451 -10.94 -15.82 -15.34
N SER A 452 -10.98 -14.83 -14.44
CA SER A 452 -10.33 -13.53 -14.66
C SER A 452 -8.84 -13.66 -14.35
N VAL A 453 -7.98 -13.51 -15.37
CA VAL A 453 -6.54 -13.76 -15.23
C VAL A 453 -5.85 -12.57 -14.58
N LYS A 454 -5.11 -12.86 -13.49
CA LYS A 454 -4.19 -11.94 -12.82
C LYS A 454 -2.79 -12.54 -12.79
N SER A 455 -1.80 -11.72 -12.40
CA SER A 455 -0.43 -12.19 -12.23
C SER A 455 0.24 -11.55 -11.03
N THR A 456 1.17 -12.27 -10.42
CA THR A 456 2.03 -11.78 -9.33
C THR A 456 3.48 -12.17 -9.60
N LEU A 457 4.42 -11.49 -8.93
CA LEU A 457 5.85 -11.79 -9.00
C LEU A 457 6.26 -12.57 -7.75
N LEU A 458 6.75 -13.80 -7.94
CA LEU A 458 7.28 -14.62 -6.86
C LEU A 458 8.65 -14.09 -6.38
N THR A 459 9.09 -14.53 -5.20
CA THR A 459 10.42 -14.17 -4.65
C THR A 459 11.57 -14.57 -5.57
N SER A 460 11.39 -15.67 -6.30
CA SER A 460 12.31 -16.16 -7.33
C SER A 460 12.39 -15.26 -8.57
N GLY A 461 11.58 -14.20 -8.67
CA GLY A 461 11.48 -13.33 -9.84
C GLY A 461 10.63 -13.91 -10.99
N VAL A 462 10.07 -15.10 -10.83
CA VAL A 462 9.16 -15.72 -11.80
C VAL A 462 7.77 -15.10 -11.66
N ARG A 463 7.14 -14.80 -12.80
CA ARG A 463 5.76 -14.31 -12.84
C ARG A 463 4.79 -15.49 -12.85
N GLN A 464 3.89 -15.52 -11.88
CA GLN A 464 2.85 -16.54 -11.77
C GLN A 464 1.50 -15.97 -12.20
N TYR A 465 0.76 -16.74 -12.99
CA TYR A 465 -0.58 -16.38 -13.47
C TYR A 465 -1.65 -17.26 -12.83
N PHE A 466 -2.77 -16.66 -12.46
CA PHE A 466 -3.87 -17.36 -11.78
C PHE A 466 -5.21 -16.70 -12.08
N ALA A 467 -6.30 -17.45 -11.89
CA ALA A 467 -7.67 -16.95 -11.97
C ALA A 467 -8.14 -16.49 -10.59
N VAL A 468 -8.89 -15.38 -10.54
CA VAL A 468 -9.41 -14.82 -9.28
C VAL A 468 -10.93 -14.84 -9.18
N ASN A 469 -11.43 -14.94 -7.95
CA ASN A 469 -12.82 -14.84 -7.48
C ASN A 469 -13.82 -15.90 -8.00
N SER A 470 -13.86 -16.11 -9.32
CA SER A 470 -14.66 -17.13 -10.00
C SER A 470 -13.75 -17.97 -10.89
N ILE A 471 -13.59 -19.24 -10.49
CA ILE A 471 -12.64 -20.19 -11.06
C ILE A 471 -13.40 -21.35 -11.68
N VAL A 472 -13.14 -21.66 -12.95
CA VAL A 472 -13.82 -22.74 -13.68
C VAL A 472 -12.83 -23.82 -14.12
N PHE A 473 -13.12 -25.06 -13.73
CA PHE A 473 -12.46 -26.27 -14.22
C PHE A 473 -13.38 -27.01 -15.21
N SER A 474 -12.79 -27.42 -16.32
CA SER A 474 -13.38 -28.46 -17.18
C SER A 474 -13.42 -29.82 -16.48
N GLY A 475 -14.37 -30.68 -16.84
CA GLY A 475 -14.41 -32.07 -16.38
C GLY A 475 -13.16 -32.87 -16.80
N GLY A 476 -12.58 -32.57 -17.96
CA GLY A 476 -11.30 -33.14 -18.40
C GLY A 476 -10.14 -32.78 -17.46
N LEU A 477 -10.04 -31.52 -17.03
CA LEU A 477 -9.05 -31.10 -16.03
C LEU A 477 -9.28 -31.81 -14.69
N LEU A 478 -10.51 -31.83 -14.19
CA LEU A 478 -10.81 -32.38 -12.87
C LEU A 478 -10.55 -33.90 -12.81
N LYS A 479 -10.83 -34.64 -13.89
CA LYS A 479 -10.45 -36.07 -14.01
C LYS A 479 -8.95 -36.29 -13.91
N ARG A 480 -8.15 -35.42 -14.56
CA ARG A 480 -6.68 -35.47 -14.47
C ARG A 480 -6.18 -35.09 -13.07
N ALA A 481 -6.83 -34.13 -12.42
CA ALA A 481 -6.45 -33.61 -11.10
C ALA A 481 -6.35 -34.70 -10.02
N ARG A 482 -7.17 -35.76 -10.13
CA ARG A 482 -7.13 -36.96 -9.26
C ARG A 482 -5.72 -37.48 -8.98
N ASN A 483 -4.83 -37.38 -9.96
CA ASN A 483 -3.49 -37.95 -9.89
C ASN A 483 -2.46 -37.05 -9.19
N TRP A 484 -2.70 -35.74 -9.09
CA TRP A 484 -1.66 -34.78 -8.71
C TRP A 484 -2.11 -33.64 -7.79
N ILE A 485 -3.41 -33.48 -7.50
CA ILE A 485 -3.89 -32.36 -6.67
C ILE A 485 -3.73 -32.61 -5.17
N ARG A 486 -3.72 -33.87 -4.71
CA ARG A 486 -3.59 -34.23 -3.29
C ARG A 486 -2.27 -33.75 -2.66
N PRO A 487 -1.09 -33.94 -3.31
CA PRO A 487 0.16 -33.39 -2.82
C PRO A 487 0.16 -31.88 -2.63
N CYS A 488 -0.68 -31.12 -3.36
CA CYS A 488 -0.74 -29.67 -3.21
C CYS A 488 -1.35 -29.25 -1.87
N LEU A 489 -2.38 -29.96 -1.39
CA LEU A 489 -2.92 -29.69 -0.04
C LEU A 489 -1.91 -30.06 1.04
N ASP A 490 -1.20 -31.18 0.87
CA ASP A 490 -0.08 -31.53 1.75
C ASP A 490 0.99 -30.45 1.72
N ASP A 491 1.32 -29.88 0.57
CA ASP A 491 2.28 -28.78 0.45
C ASP A 491 1.82 -27.56 1.25
N ILE A 492 0.56 -27.15 1.10
CA ILE A 492 -0.01 -25.99 1.79
C ILE A 492 -0.02 -26.21 3.32
N VAL A 493 -0.45 -27.39 3.78
CA VAL A 493 -0.48 -27.72 5.22
C VAL A 493 0.92 -27.88 5.76
N SER A 494 1.78 -28.60 5.05
CA SER A 494 3.12 -28.94 5.53
C SER A 494 4.08 -27.77 5.47
N ARG A 495 3.98 -26.91 4.45
CA ARG A 495 4.88 -25.79 4.21
C ARG A 495 4.32 -24.44 4.58
N ARG A 496 3.04 -24.28 4.89
CA ARG A 496 2.49 -22.97 5.30
C ARG A 496 1.43 -23.09 6.39
N LEU A 497 1.35 -24.26 7.04
CA LEU A 497 0.37 -24.54 8.09
C LEU A 497 -1.05 -24.15 7.65
N GLY A 498 -1.40 -24.46 6.40
CA GLY A 498 -2.72 -24.21 5.83
C GLY A 498 -2.92 -22.79 5.29
N GLN A 499 -1.96 -21.88 5.43
CA GLN A 499 -2.12 -20.48 5.05
C GLN A 499 -1.74 -20.20 3.61
N GLY A 500 -2.43 -19.25 3.00
CA GLY A 500 -2.10 -18.76 1.68
C GLY A 500 -3.21 -17.93 1.06
N ALA A 501 -3.15 -17.80 -0.27
CA ALA A 501 -4.14 -17.16 -1.09
C ALA A 501 -4.63 -18.20 -2.09
N GLU A 502 -5.87 -18.65 -1.92
CA GLU A 502 -6.40 -19.84 -2.60
C GLU A 502 -6.23 -19.78 -4.13
N ASP A 503 -6.43 -18.61 -4.72
CA ASP A 503 -6.31 -18.37 -6.16
C ASP A 503 -4.86 -18.54 -6.64
N MET A 504 -3.91 -17.96 -5.91
CA MET A 504 -2.47 -18.06 -6.22
C MET A 504 -1.97 -19.49 -6.01
N ASP A 505 -2.37 -20.12 -4.91
CA ASP A 505 -1.94 -21.47 -4.54
C ASP A 505 -2.47 -22.52 -5.51
N LEU A 506 -3.73 -22.35 -5.95
CA LEU A 506 -4.34 -23.18 -6.97
C LEU A 506 -3.63 -23.01 -8.31
N GLY A 507 -3.34 -21.76 -8.72
CA GLY A 507 -2.56 -21.48 -9.93
C GLY A 507 -1.18 -22.14 -9.89
N ALA A 508 -0.47 -22.02 -8.77
CA ALA A 508 0.83 -22.66 -8.56
C ALA A 508 0.77 -24.19 -8.65
N CYS A 509 -0.21 -24.80 -7.99
CA CYS A 509 -0.41 -26.24 -8.02
C CYS A 509 -0.70 -26.73 -9.46
N LEU A 510 -1.60 -26.04 -10.16
CA LEU A 510 -1.98 -26.38 -11.54
C LEU A 510 -0.82 -26.29 -12.51
N GLU A 511 0.01 -25.26 -12.38
CA GLU A 511 1.18 -25.07 -13.23
C GLU A 511 2.26 -26.13 -12.93
N LEU A 512 2.63 -26.28 -11.66
CA LEU A 512 3.75 -27.13 -11.24
C LEU A 512 3.44 -28.63 -11.32
N HIS A 513 2.24 -29.03 -10.92
CA HIS A 513 1.85 -30.44 -10.83
C HIS A 513 0.93 -30.87 -11.97
N GLY A 514 0.09 -29.95 -12.45
CA GLY A 514 -0.85 -30.21 -13.55
C GLY A 514 -0.29 -29.87 -14.94
N GLY A 515 0.75 -29.04 -15.05
CA GLY A 515 1.18 -28.48 -16.33
C GLY A 515 0.07 -27.69 -17.04
N VAL A 516 -0.83 -27.07 -16.27
CA VAL A 516 -1.99 -26.31 -16.79
C VAL A 516 -1.85 -24.85 -16.40
N ILE A 517 -1.89 -23.98 -17.40
CA ILE A 517 -1.83 -22.53 -17.22
C ILE A 517 -3.23 -21.97 -17.33
N VAL A 518 -3.51 -20.93 -16.55
CA VAL A 518 -4.79 -20.22 -16.58
C VAL A 518 -5.07 -19.62 -17.96
N SER A 519 -6.33 -19.64 -18.38
CA SER A 519 -6.82 -18.91 -19.55
C SER A 519 -7.99 -17.99 -19.19
N SER A 520 -8.20 -16.92 -19.96
CA SER A 520 -9.32 -16.01 -19.71
C SER A 520 -10.64 -16.69 -20.03
N LEU A 521 -11.61 -16.60 -19.10
CA LEU A 521 -12.96 -17.13 -19.30
C LEU A 521 -13.78 -16.27 -20.26
N GLY A 522 -13.52 -14.96 -20.31
CA GLY A 522 -14.21 -13.99 -21.15
C GLY A 522 -13.38 -12.70 -21.33
N GLN A 523 -13.99 -11.66 -21.87
CA GLN A 523 -13.38 -10.32 -21.90
C GLN A 523 -13.42 -9.65 -20.52
N VAL A 524 -12.55 -8.66 -20.30
CA VAL A 524 -12.47 -7.95 -19.00
C VAL A 524 -13.80 -7.28 -18.65
N GLN A 525 -14.53 -6.76 -19.64
CA GLN A 525 -15.84 -6.12 -19.47
C GLN A 525 -16.96 -7.10 -19.10
N GLU A 526 -16.78 -8.39 -19.39
CA GLU A 526 -17.73 -9.45 -19.02
C GLU A 526 -17.46 -10.00 -17.61
N MET A 527 -16.28 -9.68 -17.05
CA MET A 527 -15.82 -10.16 -15.75
C MET A 527 -15.24 -9.02 -14.90
N PRO A 528 -15.99 -7.92 -14.68
CA PRO A 528 -15.51 -6.80 -13.88
C PRO A 528 -15.09 -7.27 -12.48
N SER A 529 -13.82 -7.02 -12.15
CA SER A 529 -13.19 -7.37 -10.88
C SER A 529 -12.37 -6.17 -10.39
N LEU A 530 -12.87 -5.48 -9.36
CA LEU A 530 -12.31 -4.22 -8.83
C LEU A 530 -11.50 -4.41 -7.54
N GLY A 531 -11.15 -5.65 -7.17
CA GLY A 531 -10.42 -5.94 -5.92
C GLY A 531 -11.25 -5.57 -4.68
N MET A 532 -10.62 -5.02 -3.61
CA MET A 532 -11.34 -4.65 -2.37
C MET A 532 -12.22 -3.39 -2.49
N ALA A 533 -12.25 -2.72 -3.64
CA ALA A 533 -13.06 -1.53 -3.84
C ALA A 533 -14.54 -1.91 -4.00
N ARG A 534 -15.41 -1.32 -3.18
CA ARG A 534 -16.86 -1.52 -3.27
C ARG A 534 -17.34 -1.03 -4.64
N VAL A 535 -18.07 -1.90 -5.33
CA VAL A 535 -18.84 -1.53 -6.52
C VAL A 535 -19.97 -0.58 -6.10
N MET A 536 -19.88 0.70 -6.47
CA MET A 536 -20.97 1.67 -6.30
C MET A 536 -21.78 1.77 -7.59
N GLY A 537 -23.05 1.33 -7.57
CA GLY A 537 -24.02 1.54 -8.65
C GLY A 537 -24.09 0.40 -9.68
N GLY A 538 -24.93 -0.62 -9.40
CA GLY A 538 -25.16 -1.78 -10.27
C GLY A 538 -25.54 -1.45 -11.73
N GLU A 539 -26.27 -0.35 -11.95
CA GLU A 539 -26.66 0.14 -13.29
C GLU A 539 -25.45 0.49 -14.18
N LYS A 540 -24.34 0.99 -13.62
CA LYS A 540 -23.16 1.38 -14.42
C LYS A 540 -22.33 0.20 -14.92
N LEU A 541 -22.41 -0.96 -14.27
CA LEU A 541 -21.58 -2.14 -14.62
C LEU A 541 -22.23 -3.05 -15.64
N LEU A 542 -23.56 -3.20 -15.58
CA LEU A 542 -24.32 -3.90 -16.61
C LEU A 542 -24.31 -3.13 -17.95
N ASN A 543 -24.01 -1.83 -17.96
CA ASN A 543 -23.97 -1.03 -19.20
C ASN A 543 -22.86 -1.43 -20.19
N ALA A 544 -21.77 -2.08 -19.77
CA ALA A 544 -20.65 -2.40 -20.65
C ALA A 544 -20.83 -3.73 -21.43
N SER A 545 -21.38 -4.75 -20.78
CA SER A 545 -21.58 -6.09 -21.38
C SER A 545 -23.01 -6.60 -21.30
N GLY A 546 -23.93 -5.88 -20.64
CA GLY A 546 -25.35 -6.20 -20.57
C GLY A 546 -25.59 -7.59 -19.98
N GLU A 547 -26.50 -8.33 -20.62
CA GLU A 547 -26.79 -9.72 -20.29
C GLU A 547 -25.62 -10.69 -20.50
N CYS A 548 -24.54 -10.25 -21.16
CA CYS A 548 -23.35 -11.05 -21.37
C CYS A 548 -22.34 -10.93 -20.24
N THR A 549 -22.61 -10.10 -19.24
CA THR A 549 -21.87 -10.10 -17.98
C THR A 549 -21.85 -11.53 -17.43
N ILE A 550 -20.66 -12.11 -17.25
CA ILE A 550 -20.47 -13.46 -16.70
C ILE A 550 -20.48 -13.40 -15.17
N PHE A 551 -19.68 -12.50 -14.59
CA PHE A 551 -19.68 -12.25 -13.14
C PHE A 551 -19.20 -10.85 -12.77
N ILE A 552 -19.57 -10.37 -11.58
CA ILE A 552 -19.13 -9.09 -11.02
C ILE A 552 -18.55 -9.33 -9.63
N HIS A 553 -17.37 -8.77 -9.34
CA HIS A 553 -16.72 -8.89 -8.04
C HIS A 553 -16.05 -7.58 -7.57
N PRO A 554 -16.18 -7.19 -6.28
CA PRO A 554 -17.08 -7.75 -5.28
C PRO A 554 -18.48 -7.13 -5.39
N VAL A 555 -19.49 -7.90 -5.03
CA VAL A 555 -20.88 -7.45 -4.86
C VAL A 555 -21.33 -7.93 -3.49
N HIS A 556 -21.47 -7.00 -2.54
CA HIS A 556 -21.92 -7.33 -1.18
C HIS A 556 -23.45 -7.42 -1.10
N ALA A 557 -23.96 -7.96 0.00
CA ALA A 557 -25.37 -8.27 0.22
C ALA A 557 -26.33 -7.11 -0.09
N GLU A 558 -25.93 -5.89 0.26
CA GLU A 558 -26.70 -4.66 0.03
C GLU A 558 -26.89 -4.30 -1.45
N ASP A 559 -25.99 -4.76 -2.33
CA ASP A 559 -26.01 -4.45 -3.76
C ASP A 559 -26.43 -5.68 -4.62
N MET A 560 -26.29 -6.91 -4.10
CA MET A 560 -26.53 -8.16 -4.84
C MET A 560 -27.96 -8.30 -5.37
N GLU A 561 -28.97 -8.00 -4.55
CA GLU A 561 -30.37 -8.08 -4.95
C GLU A 561 -30.70 -7.05 -6.04
N LYS A 562 -30.11 -5.85 -5.95
CA LYS A 562 -30.26 -4.80 -6.97
C LYS A 562 -29.65 -5.25 -8.31
N VAL A 563 -28.39 -5.69 -8.30
CA VAL A 563 -27.69 -6.17 -9.52
C VAL A 563 -28.47 -7.31 -10.18
N TYR A 564 -28.99 -8.24 -9.37
CA TYR A 564 -29.82 -9.33 -9.89
C TYR A 564 -31.11 -8.82 -10.54
N ALA A 565 -31.83 -7.91 -9.88
CA ALA A 565 -33.05 -7.32 -10.43
C ALA A 565 -32.79 -6.55 -11.74
N ASP A 566 -31.72 -5.75 -11.79
CA ASP A 566 -31.32 -5.00 -12.97
C ASP A 566 -31.01 -5.93 -14.15
N LEU A 567 -30.34 -7.07 -13.90
CA LEU A 567 -30.09 -8.09 -14.94
C LEU A 567 -31.39 -8.67 -15.52
N GLN A 568 -32.42 -8.92 -14.69
CA GLN A 568 -33.69 -9.49 -15.16
C GLN A 568 -34.50 -8.51 -16.04
N LEU A 569 -34.19 -7.21 -15.99
CA LEU A 569 -34.85 -6.19 -16.81
C LEU A 569 -34.20 -6.03 -18.19
N LEU A 570 -33.01 -6.60 -18.41
CA LEU A 570 -32.34 -6.52 -19.70
C LEU A 570 -33.04 -7.42 -20.74
N PRO A 571 -33.04 -7.02 -22.03
CA PRO A 571 -33.69 -7.79 -23.07
C PRO A 571 -32.83 -8.99 -23.51
N SER A 572 -33.42 -10.20 -23.39
CA SER A 572 -32.81 -11.49 -23.77
C SER A 572 -32.21 -11.44 -25.19
N SER A 573 -30.90 -11.44 -25.28
CA SER A 573 -30.12 -11.39 -26.52
C SER A 573 -29.08 -12.53 -26.56
N SER A 574 -28.77 -12.98 -27.78
CA SER A 574 -27.69 -13.94 -28.00
C SER A 574 -26.35 -13.27 -27.73
N CYS A 575 -25.67 -13.66 -26.65
CA CYS A 575 -24.30 -13.24 -26.35
C CYS A 575 -23.30 -13.78 -27.37
N ASP A 576 -23.19 -13.09 -28.51
CA ASP A 576 -22.30 -13.43 -29.61
C ASP A 576 -21.00 -12.62 -29.54
N TRP A 577 -20.21 -12.90 -28.50
CA TRP A 577 -18.89 -12.30 -28.32
C TRP A 577 -17.82 -13.21 -28.94
N PRO A 578 -17.08 -12.77 -29.97
CA PRO A 578 -16.15 -13.63 -30.69
C PRO A 578 -15.12 -14.29 -29.76
N LYS A 579 -14.81 -15.57 -30.02
CA LYS A 579 -13.57 -16.21 -29.60
C LYS A 579 -12.45 -15.28 -30.06
N ALA A 580 -11.69 -14.71 -29.13
CA ALA A 580 -10.73 -13.63 -29.34
C ALA A 580 -10.40 -13.42 -30.83
N ALA A 581 -10.88 -12.33 -31.42
CA ALA A 581 -10.38 -11.98 -32.74
C ALA A 581 -8.84 -11.94 -32.64
N PRO A 582 -8.09 -12.59 -33.55
CA PRO A 582 -6.69 -12.25 -33.69
C PRO A 582 -6.68 -10.74 -33.90
N LYS A 583 -5.98 -10.01 -33.02
CA LYS A 583 -5.98 -8.54 -32.94
C LYS A 583 -6.29 -7.90 -34.30
N PRO A 584 -7.52 -7.40 -34.56
CA PRO A 584 -7.79 -6.67 -35.79
C PRO A 584 -7.20 -5.27 -35.59
N GLU A 585 -5.97 -5.12 -36.05
CA GLU A 585 -5.47 -4.07 -36.97
C GLU A 585 -5.94 -2.61 -36.86
N VAL A 586 -6.58 -2.16 -35.79
CA VAL A 586 -6.72 -0.71 -35.53
C VAL A 586 -5.40 -0.17 -34.99
N TRP A 587 -4.71 -0.94 -34.15
CA TRP A 587 -3.32 -0.64 -33.77
C TRP A 587 -2.30 -1.00 -34.85
N SER A 588 -2.57 -1.96 -35.75
CA SER A 588 -1.64 -2.24 -36.86
C SER A 588 -1.70 -1.13 -37.90
N ASN A 589 -2.87 -0.67 -38.35
CA ASN A 589 -2.92 0.42 -39.32
C ASN A 589 -2.57 1.79 -38.71
N TYR A 590 -2.86 2.02 -37.43
CA TYR A 590 -2.38 3.22 -36.72
C TYR A 590 -0.87 3.15 -36.50
N MET A 591 -0.29 2.01 -36.14
CA MET A 591 1.17 1.89 -36.00
C MET A 591 1.89 1.87 -37.36
N THR A 592 1.29 1.30 -38.40
CA THR A 592 1.90 1.20 -39.73
C THR A 592 1.86 2.56 -40.44
N ASN A 593 0.77 3.33 -40.32
CA ASN A 593 0.67 4.66 -40.95
C ASN A 593 1.28 5.79 -40.11
N THR A 594 1.38 5.65 -38.78
CA THR A 594 1.98 6.70 -37.92
C THR A 594 3.50 6.51 -37.75
N PHE A 595 4.01 5.28 -37.78
CA PHE A 595 5.47 5.02 -37.67
C PHE A 595 6.20 4.86 -39.01
N GLN A 596 5.52 4.90 -40.15
CA GLN A 596 6.21 4.95 -41.46
C GLN A 596 6.76 6.33 -41.84
N LYS A 597 6.56 7.38 -41.04
CA LYS A 597 7.07 8.73 -41.39
C LYS A 597 8.23 9.27 -40.55
N HIS A 598 8.67 8.58 -39.48
CA HIS A 598 9.84 9.03 -38.71
C HIS A 598 10.78 7.89 -38.29
N SER A 599 11.65 7.51 -39.23
CA SER A 599 13.04 7.05 -39.11
C SER A 599 13.56 6.46 -37.76
N ASP A 600 13.70 5.13 -37.74
CA ASP A 600 14.86 4.28 -37.34
C ASP A 600 15.58 4.40 -35.98
N LYS A 601 15.34 5.39 -35.11
CA LYS A 601 16.15 5.53 -33.86
C LYS A 601 15.53 4.96 -32.57
N HIS A 602 14.28 4.49 -32.59
CA HIS A 602 13.59 4.04 -31.37
C HIS A 602 13.49 2.51 -31.20
N ARG A 603 14.04 1.69 -32.11
CA ARG A 603 13.93 0.23 -32.02
C ARG A 603 14.97 -0.46 -31.14
N CYS A 604 16.12 0.16 -30.87
CA CYS A 604 17.17 -0.48 -30.08
C CYS A 604 16.97 -0.39 -28.55
N TRP A 605 16.10 0.50 -28.06
CA TRP A 605 16.06 0.86 -26.64
C TRP A 605 14.69 0.57 -26.02
N ASN A 606 14.64 -0.36 -25.06
CA ASN A 606 13.45 -0.72 -24.29
C ASN A 606 13.75 -0.66 -22.78
N ARG A 607 12.73 -0.83 -21.92
CA ARG A 607 12.80 -0.62 -20.46
C ARG A 607 13.88 -1.42 -19.69
N ARG A 608 14.60 -2.37 -20.31
CA ARG A 608 15.75 -3.07 -19.69
C ARG A 608 17.13 -2.62 -20.20
N PHE A 609 17.23 -1.95 -21.35
CA PHE A 609 18.51 -1.53 -21.95
C PHE A 609 18.45 -0.09 -22.45
N THR A 610 19.39 0.76 -22.02
CA THR A 610 19.46 2.18 -22.39
C THR A 610 20.66 2.46 -23.28
N TRP A 611 20.55 3.47 -24.16
CA TRP A 611 21.64 3.95 -25.00
C TRP A 611 22.92 4.22 -24.19
N GLN A 612 22.81 4.83 -23.00
CA GLN A 612 23.96 5.15 -22.15
C GLN A 612 24.66 3.92 -21.57
N LEU A 613 23.95 2.80 -21.41
CA LEU A 613 24.52 1.56 -20.88
C LEU A 613 25.20 0.75 -21.97
N CYS A 614 24.58 0.69 -23.15
CA CYS A 614 25.01 -0.19 -24.24
C CYS A 614 26.02 0.49 -25.18
N CYS A 615 25.84 1.79 -25.49
CA CYS A 615 26.68 2.51 -26.45
C CYS A 615 27.92 3.20 -25.84
N ASN A 616 28.27 2.89 -24.59
CA ASN A 616 29.33 3.59 -23.87
C ASN A 616 30.72 3.04 -24.25
N GLU A 617 31.56 3.91 -24.78
CA GLU A 617 32.90 3.57 -25.32
C GLU A 617 33.87 3.06 -24.24
N THR A 618 33.56 3.21 -22.95
CA THR A 618 34.36 2.65 -21.84
C THR A 618 34.39 1.12 -21.82
N TRP A 619 33.46 0.44 -22.50
CA TRP A 619 33.41 -1.02 -22.62
C TRP A 619 34.17 -1.59 -23.83
N GLY A 620 34.74 -0.72 -24.68
CA GLY A 620 35.50 -1.10 -25.88
C GLY A 620 34.83 -0.62 -27.17
N ALA A 621 35.50 -0.80 -28.31
CA ALA A 621 35.09 -0.27 -29.62
C ALA A 621 33.73 -0.82 -30.14
N GLY A 622 33.20 -1.85 -29.50
CA GLY A 622 31.89 -2.43 -29.75
C GLY A 622 30.88 -2.26 -28.61
N GLY A 623 31.18 -1.46 -27.58
CA GLY A 623 30.26 -1.25 -26.44
C GLY A 623 30.11 -2.44 -25.52
N ASN A 624 29.00 -2.46 -24.76
CA ASN A 624 28.69 -3.53 -23.83
C ASN A 624 28.13 -4.75 -24.59
N ASP A 625 28.90 -5.85 -24.63
CA ASP A 625 28.64 -7.06 -25.41
C ASP A 625 27.34 -7.79 -25.05
N ILE A 626 26.86 -7.64 -23.81
CA ILE A 626 25.55 -8.15 -23.36
C ILE A 626 24.37 -7.49 -24.09
N CYS A 627 24.56 -6.31 -24.67
CA CYS A 627 23.50 -5.60 -25.36
C CYS A 627 23.26 -6.06 -26.81
N TRP A 628 24.10 -6.97 -27.34
CA TRP A 628 24.09 -7.30 -28.77
C TRP A 628 23.52 -8.68 -29.08
N ASP A 629 22.73 -8.75 -30.15
CA ASP A 629 22.21 -9.98 -30.73
C ASP A 629 22.14 -9.86 -32.26
N ASP A 630 21.57 -10.87 -32.93
CA ASP A 630 21.48 -10.94 -34.39
C ASP A 630 20.64 -9.80 -35.00
N GLU A 631 19.76 -9.15 -34.22
CA GLU A 631 18.93 -8.03 -34.68
C GLU A 631 19.43 -6.66 -34.19
N HIS A 632 20.12 -6.60 -33.06
CA HIS A 632 20.58 -5.39 -32.38
C HIS A 632 22.10 -5.40 -32.26
N THR A 633 22.81 -4.95 -33.29
CA THR A 633 24.28 -4.89 -33.29
C THR A 633 24.79 -3.50 -32.89
N TRP A 634 26.04 -3.41 -32.42
CA TRP A 634 26.69 -2.13 -32.13
C TRP A 634 26.63 -1.19 -33.34
N GLU A 635 26.95 -1.67 -34.54
CA GLU A 635 26.91 -0.85 -35.77
C GLU A 635 25.51 -0.37 -36.13
N ARG A 636 24.46 -1.13 -35.76
CA ARG A 636 23.07 -0.77 -36.05
C ARG A 636 22.50 0.21 -35.03
N CYS A 637 22.87 0.05 -33.76
CA CYS A 637 22.24 0.75 -32.65
C CYS A 637 23.04 1.95 -32.13
N CYS A 638 24.37 1.98 -32.31
CA CYS A 638 25.26 2.98 -31.73
C CYS A 638 25.94 3.91 -32.74
N ASN A 639 25.88 3.60 -34.04
CA ASN A 639 26.62 4.33 -35.06
C ASN A 639 25.93 5.68 -35.37
N ARG A 640 26.62 6.78 -35.03
CA ARG A 640 26.05 8.15 -35.08
C ARG A 640 26.09 8.73 -36.50
N PRO A 641 25.03 9.40 -36.97
CA PRO A 641 25.16 10.54 -37.87
C PRO A 641 25.14 11.84 -37.06
N ASN A 642 26.21 12.60 -37.21
CA ASN A 642 26.42 13.95 -36.67
C ASN A 642 25.35 14.92 -37.22
N PRO A 643 24.75 15.83 -36.42
CA PRO A 643 23.90 16.87 -36.98
C PRO A 643 24.80 18.00 -37.48
N GLN A 644 24.89 18.17 -38.80
CA GLN A 644 25.28 19.46 -39.38
C GLN A 644 24.34 19.86 -40.51
N ILE A 645 23.79 21.07 -40.35
CA ILE A 645 23.80 22.14 -41.34
C ILE A 645 23.07 21.84 -42.65
N ASP A 646 21.90 22.45 -42.81
CA ASP A 646 21.44 22.86 -44.14
C ASP A 646 22.18 24.13 -44.58
N MET A 647 22.57 24.13 -45.85
CA MET A 647 23.61 24.91 -46.54
C MET A 647 23.37 26.43 -46.57
N ILE A 648 24.38 27.28 -46.80
CA ILE A 648 24.80 27.73 -48.15
C ILE A 648 26.22 28.35 -48.15
N ASP A 649 26.95 28.01 -49.21
CA ASP A 649 28.13 28.63 -49.88
C ASP A 649 29.47 28.84 -49.17
N GLY A 650 30.39 27.91 -49.46
CA GLY A 650 31.53 28.13 -50.35
C GLY A 650 32.43 29.35 -50.13
N ALA A 651 33.58 29.15 -49.47
CA ALA A 651 34.90 29.38 -50.08
C ALA A 651 36.07 29.19 -49.09
N LYS A 652 37.06 28.40 -49.52
CA LYS A 652 38.51 28.48 -49.26
C LYS A 652 38.98 28.32 -47.80
N VAL A 653 39.45 27.13 -47.41
CA VAL A 653 40.84 26.60 -47.55
C VAL A 653 41.82 27.15 -46.50
N ALA A 654 42.49 26.18 -45.86
CA ALA A 654 43.83 26.22 -45.27
C ALA A 654 44.03 26.95 -43.91
N VAL A 655 44.89 26.51 -42.98
CA VAL A 655 45.65 25.28 -42.68
C VAL A 655 46.53 25.69 -41.49
N THR A 656 46.73 24.80 -40.51
CA THR A 656 47.89 24.77 -39.56
C THR A 656 48.05 25.93 -38.56
N THR A 657 48.70 25.85 -37.40
CA THR A 657 49.42 24.85 -36.59
C THR A 657 49.79 25.52 -35.27
N ALA A 658 50.07 24.69 -34.26
CA ALA A 658 51.09 24.90 -33.22
C ALA A 658 50.77 25.83 -32.03
N ALA A 659 50.77 25.20 -30.84
CA ALA A 659 51.25 25.77 -29.58
C ALA A 659 52.79 25.98 -29.63
N PRO A 660 53.50 26.44 -28.58
CA PRO A 660 53.12 27.07 -27.30
C PRO A 660 53.94 28.38 -27.07
N ILE A 661 53.84 29.00 -25.88
CA ILE A 661 54.98 29.43 -25.02
C ILE A 661 54.51 30.45 -23.97
N THR A 662 54.88 30.11 -22.74
CA THR A 662 54.94 30.91 -21.52
C THR A 662 55.77 32.19 -21.64
N ALA A 663 55.29 33.31 -21.08
CA ALA A 663 56.15 34.23 -20.35
C ALA A 663 55.36 35.09 -19.35
N ARG A 664 55.82 35.04 -18.11
CA ARG A 664 55.40 35.83 -16.94
C ARG A 664 55.92 37.28 -17.00
N ARG A 665 55.32 38.08 -16.11
CA ARG A 665 55.69 39.39 -15.53
C ARG A 665 54.96 40.56 -16.21
N THR A 666 54.28 41.45 -15.49
CA THR A 666 54.58 41.98 -14.16
C THR A 666 53.33 42.67 -13.58
N THR A 667 53.17 42.60 -12.25
CA THR A 667 52.61 43.61 -11.31
C THR A 667 51.54 44.57 -11.86
N THR A 668 50.37 44.73 -11.22
CA THR A 668 50.21 45.46 -9.95
C THR A 668 48.75 45.35 -9.45
N THR A 669 48.58 45.26 -8.13
CA THR A 669 47.36 45.59 -7.32
C THR A 669 46.04 44.85 -7.59
N ILE A 670 45.65 44.04 -6.59
CA ILE A 670 44.33 43.42 -6.46
C ILE A 670 43.28 44.50 -6.20
N ALA A 671 42.34 44.66 -7.12
CA ALA A 671 41.02 45.24 -6.87
C ALA A 671 39.98 44.23 -7.38
N THR A 672 39.12 43.78 -6.48
CA THR A 672 37.98 42.90 -6.71
C THR A 672 37.10 43.42 -7.84
N THR A 673 36.98 42.63 -8.91
CA THR A 673 35.90 42.77 -9.89
C THR A 673 35.11 41.47 -9.96
N THR A 674 33.86 41.62 -9.54
CA THR A 674 32.75 40.67 -9.55
C THR A 674 32.44 40.19 -10.97
N ILE A 675 32.33 38.88 -11.14
CA ILE A 675 31.68 38.26 -12.30
C ILE A 675 30.15 38.43 -12.11
N PRO A 676 29.38 38.89 -13.12
CA PRO A 676 27.93 39.08 -12.96
C PRO A 676 27.22 37.73 -12.84
N ALA A 677 26.29 37.64 -11.89
CA ALA A 677 25.41 36.50 -11.67
C ALA A 677 24.38 36.31 -12.83
N PRO A 678 23.78 35.11 -12.98
CA PRO A 678 22.74 34.88 -13.98
C PRO A 678 21.51 35.73 -13.70
N ILE A 679 20.85 36.21 -14.75
CA ILE A 679 19.61 37.00 -14.69
C ILE A 679 18.49 36.14 -14.08
N ASP A 680 18.04 36.46 -12.87
CA ASP A 680 16.87 35.84 -12.23
C ASP A 680 15.60 36.21 -13.02
N LYS A 681 15.02 35.27 -13.79
CA LYS A 681 13.73 35.46 -14.48
C LYS A 681 12.59 35.65 -13.46
N MET A 682 12.09 36.88 -13.33
CA MET A 682 10.87 37.29 -12.62
C MET A 682 10.09 38.24 -13.53
N ILE A 683 8.77 38.09 -13.58
CA ILE A 683 7.91 38.86 -14.47
C ILE A 683 6.84 39.57 -13.64
N HIS A 684 6.75 40.90 -13.80
CA HIS A 684 5.66 41.69 -13.25
C HIS A 684 4.49 41.68 -14.23
N VAL A 685 3.34 41.17 -13.80
CA VAL A 685 2.15 40.99 -14.63
C VAL A 685 1.28 42.24 -14.48
N LYS A 686 1.27 43.10 -15.50
CA LYS A 686 0.51 44.36 -15.51
C LYS A 686 -0.26 44.54 -16.81
N ASN A 687 -1.52 44.97 -16.70
CA ASN A 687 -2.34 45.43 -17.82
C ASN A 687 -2.30 46.97 -17.84
N GLU A 688 -1.80 47.60 -18.90
CA GLU A 688 -1.75 49.07 -19.02
C GLU A 688 -3.10 49.60 -19.57
N GLU A 689 -3.87 50.25 -18.69
CA GLU A 689 -5.20 50.90 -18.81
C GLU A 689 -6.00 50.87 -20.14
N LYS A 690 -7.29 50.49 -20.00
CA LYS A 690 -8.43 51.40 -20.21
C LYS A 690 -9.62 50.99 -19.33
N GLY A 691 -10.11 51.93 -18.53
CA GLY A 691 -11.21 51.74 -17.59
C GLY A 691 -12.50 51.30 -18.28
N THR A 692 -12.89 50.05 -18.06
CA THR A 692 -14.27 49.59 -18.07
C THR A 692 -14.40 48.60 -16.93
N THR A 693 -15.20 48.94 -15.90
CA THR A 693 -15.62 47.99 -14.89
C THR A 693 -16.25 46.78 -15.58
N PRO A 694 -15.96 45.53 -15.17
CA PRO A 694 -16.61 44.36 -15.72
C PRO A 694 -18.10 44.49 -15.42
N ARG A 695 -18.90 44.84 -16.44
CA ARG A 695 -20.34 44.94 -16.29
C ARG A 695 -20.84 43.55 -16.00
N ALA A 696 -21.32 43.30 -14.78
CA ALA A 696 -21.93 42.05 -14.38
C ALA A 696 -22.97 41.67 -15.43
N LEU A 697 -22.65 40.66 -16.25
CA LEU A 697 -23.62 40.03 -17.12
C LEU A 697 -24.61 39.38 -16.18
N THR A 698 -25.81 39.96 -16.11
CA THR A 698 -26.97 39.28 -15.55
C THR A 698 -27.00 37.88 -16.14
N ALA A 699 -26.90 36.86 -15.29
CA ALA A 699 -27.01 35.46 -15.63
C ALA A 699 -28.36 35.22 -16.32
N ASN A 700 -28.41 35.45 -17.64
CA ASN A 700 -29.59 35.31 -18.45
C ASN A 700 -29.39 34.11 -19.38
N GLN A 701 -30.04 33.05 -18.94
CA GLN A 701 -30.54 31.88 -19.65
C GLN A 701 -29.53 30.78 -20.06
N PRO A 702 -29.82 29.52 -19.65
CA PRO A 702 -29.06 28.36 -20.05
C PRO A 702 -29.35 28.11 -21.52
N THR A 703 -28.37 28.37 -22.38
CA THR A 703 -28.43 27.91 -23.76
C THR A 703 -27.58 26.65 -23.88
N THR A 704 -28.28 25.56 -24.21
CA THR A 704 -27.78 24.25 -24.65
C THR A 704 -27.09 23.36 -23.62
N SER A 705 -27.62 22.15 -23.51
CA SER A 705 -27.29 21.07 -22.57
C SER A 705 -25.83 20.59 -22.67
N GLY A 706 -25.08 20.72 -21.57
CA GLY A 706 -23.78 20.06 -21.37
C GLY A 706 -22.76 20.86 -20.56
N ASN A 707 -21.66 20.22 -20.17
CA ASN A 707 -20.54 20.81 -19.45
C ASN A 707 -19.71 21.73 -20.38
N PRO A 708 -19.52 23.02 -20.04
CA PRO A 708 -18.86 24.00 -20.92
C PRO A 708 -17.40 23.69 -21.28
N LYS A 709 -16.67 22.81 -20.56
CA LYS A 709 -15.31 22.39 -20.92
C LYS A 709 -15.23 21.43 -22.11
N CYS A 710 -16.35 20.97 -22.62
CA CYS A 710 -16.40 20.06 -23.77
C CYS A 710 -16.58 20.76 -25.12
N TRP A 711 -16.76 22.08 -25.12
CA TRP A 711 -17.06 22.87 -26.30
C TRP A 711 -15.81 23.63 -26.73
N SER A 712 -15.28 23.31 -27.92
CA SER A 712 -14.29 24.15 -28.59
C SER A 712 -14.92 24.68 -29.87
N GLU A 713 -14.83 25.99 -30.14
CA GLU A 713 -15.33 26.59 -31.39
C GLU A 713 -14.57 26.14 -32.64
N ALA A 714 -13.51 25.32 -32.49
CA ALA A 714 -12.55 25.02 -33.54
C ALA A 714 -12.66 23.61 -34.16
N VAL A 715 -13.59 22.76 -33.73
CA VAL A 715 -13.72 21.39 -34.25
C VAL A 715 -15.21 21.05 -34.39
N GLU A 716 -15.63 20.56 -35.56
CA GLU A 716 -17.02 20.18 -35.87
C GLU A 716 -17.54 18.97 -35.05
N ASP A 717 -16.73 18.41 -34.15
CA ASP A 717 -17.09 17.34 -33.21
C ASP A 717 -17.05 17.85 -31.75
N CYS A 718 -18.18 17.75 -31.04
CA CYS A 718 -18.41 18.32 -29.71
C CYS A 718 -17.69 17.65 -28.52
N TRP A 719 -16.52 17.03 -28.68
CA TRP A 719 -15.84 16.34 -27.56
C TRP A 719 -14.31 16.49 -27.63
N VAL A 720 -13.69 17.02 -26.57
CA VAL A 720 -12.24 17.10 -26.44
C VAL A 720 -11.76 16.05 -25.45
N TRP A 721 -10.83 15.18 -25.89
CA TRP A 721 -10.12 14.25 -25.01
C TRP A 721 -9.42 15.03 -23.88
N PRO A 722 -9.55 14.65 -22.58
CA PRO A 722 -9.83 13.31 -22.05
C PRO A 722 -11.29 13.08 -21.60
N PHE A 723 -12.24 13.94 -21.97
CA PHE A 723 -13.58 13.91 -21.40
C PHE A 723 -14.51 12.95 -22.15
N SER A 724 -15.31 12.17 -21.39
CA SER A 724 -16.30 11.25 -21.96
C SER A 724 -17.60 11.99 -22.31
N PRO A 725 -18.40 11.48 -23.27
CA PRO A 725 -19.70 12.05 -23.61
C PRO A 725 -20.62 12.24 -22.40
N ASP A 726 -20.61 11.29 -21.46
CA ASP A 726 -21.42 11.35 -20.23
C ASP A 726 -21.03 12.51 -19.31
N PHE A 727 -19.73 12.82 -19.22
CA PHE A 727 -19.23 13.97 -18.45
C PHE A 727 -19.63 15.29 -19.11
N CYS A 728 -19.61 15.30 -20.44
CA CYS A 728 -19.93 16.46 -21.26
C CYS A 728 -21.44 16.71 -21.40
N CYS A 729 -22.29 15.71 -21.17
CA CYS A 729 -23.75 15.82 -21.17
C CYS A 729 -24.37 15.97 -19.76
N ALA A 730 -23.57 15.95 -18.70
CA ALA A 730 -24.07 16.17 -17.33
C ALA A 730 -24.47 17.64 -17.11
N GLU A 731 -25.58 17.86 -16.39
CA GLU A 731 -25.93 19.20 -15.92
C GLU A 731 -24.85 19.71 -14.94
N PRO A 732 -24.44 21.00 -15.03
CA PRO A 732 -23.53 21.59 -14.04
C PRO A 732 -24.10 21.42 -12.63
N LEU A 733 -23.23 21.16 -11.65
CA LEU A 733 -23.64 21.19 -10.24
C LEU A 733 -24.27 22.55 -9.94
N PRO A 734 -25.41 22.61 -9.21
CA PRO A 734 -26.00 23.88 -8.85
C PRO A 734 -25.01 24.68 -7.98
N PRO A 735 -24.85 26.01 -8.22
CA PRO A 735 -23.99 26.84 -7.39
C PRO A 735 -24.43 26.73 -5.93
N ARG A 736 -23.47 26.58 -5.01
CA ARG A 736 -23.79 26.60 -3.58
C ARG A 736 -24.29 28.00 -3.20
N LEU A 737 -25.34 28.05 -2.38
CA LEU A 737 -25.82 29.32 -1.83
C LEU A 737 -24.69 30.00 -1.02
N PRO A 738 -24.47 31.32 -1.17
CA PRO A 738 -23.47 32.07 -0.41
C PRO A 738 -23.65 31.85 1.09
N ILE A 739 -22.54 31.78 1.82
CA ILE A 739 -22.56 31.56 3.27
C ILE A 739 -23.15 32.82 3.93
N GLN A 740 -24.31 32.68 4.59
CA GLN A 740 -24.78 33.68 5.55
C GLN A 740 -23.92 33.58 6.82
N VAL A 741 -22.98 34.51 6.98
CA VAL A 741 -22.15 34.59 8.18
C VAL A 741 -22.91 35.36 9.26
N GLY A 742 -23.33 34.65 10.31
CA GLY A 742 -23.78 35.24 11.57
C GLY A 742 -25.30 35.31 11.76
N GLY A 743 -25.76 34.74 12.87
CA GLY A 743 -27.14 34.91 13.31
C GLY A 743 -27.45 36.37 13.59
N LEU A 744 -28.31 36.95 12.76
CA LEU A 744 -29.20 38.04 13.15
C LEU A 744 -30.57 37.69 12.56
N GLU A 745 -31.52 37.33 13.43
CA GLU A 745 -32.93 37.33 13.06
C GLU A 745 -33.34 38.76 12.69
N GLY A 746 -33.67 38.98 11.42
CA GLY A 746 -34.11 40.29 10.93
C GLY A 746 -34.01 40.40 9.42
N GLN A 747 -34.97 39.81 8.70
CA GLN A 747 -35.08 39.99 7.25
C GLN A 747 -35.26 41.46 6.86
N ARG A 748 -34.57 41.88 5.79
CA ARG A 748 -35.25 42.48 4.64
C ARG A 748 -34.85 41.71 3.38
N LYS A 749 -35.87 41.23 2.65
CA LYS A 749 -35.73 40.60 1.33
C LYS A 749 -35.00 41.56 0.37
N GLY A 750 -33.94 41.08 -0.30
CA GLY A 750 -33.45 41.71 -1.53
C GLY A 750 -31.96 42.03 -1.67
N GLN A 751 -31.06 41.62 -0.77
CA GLN A 751 -29.61 41.78 -1.00
C GLN A 751 -28.83 40.54 -0.57
N ALA A 752 -28.27 39.82 -1.54
CA ALA A 752 -27.16 38.89 -1.30
C ALA A 752 -25.87 39.67 -1.60
N ARG A 753 -25.07 39.95 -0.57
CA ARG A 753 -23.69 40.46 -0.69
C ARG A 753 -22.87 39.81 0.41
N SER A 754 -21.73 39.22 0.07
CA SER A 754 -20.74 38.74 1.05
C SER A 754 -20.22 39.97 1.81
N SER A 755 -20.55 40.12 3.10
CA SER A 755 -20.25 41.35 3.86
C SER A 755 -18.78 41.43 4.30
N ARG A 756 -17.81 41.28 3.38
CA ARG A 756 -16.37 41.38 3.66
C ARG A 756 -15.90 42.83 3.85
N CYS A 757 -16.60 43.79 3.26
CA CYS A 757 -16.21 45.20 3.24
C CYS A 757 -17.32 46.13 3.74
N PRO A 758 -17.58 46.19 5.06
CA PRO A 758 -18.48 47.22 5.58
C PRO A 758 -17.85 48.61 5.43
N GLY A 759 -18.39 49.44 4.54
CA GLY A 759 -18.04 50.88 4.42
C GLY A 759 -16.97 51.26 3.39
N ILE A 760 -16.64 50.41 2.43
CA ILE A 760 -15.78 50.75 1.28
C ILE A 760 -16.66 51.20 0.11
N GLU A 761 -16.44 52.40 -0.43
CA GLU A 761 -17.25 52.99 -1.53
C GLU A 761 -16.82 52.52 -2.94
N GLU A 762 -15.70 51.80 -3.07
CA GLU A 762 -15.21 51.28 -4.36
C GLU A 762 -15.92 49.97 -4.79
N GLU A 763 -16.21 49.83 -6.09
CA GLU A 763 -16.73 48.61 -6.73
C GLU A 763 -15.65 47.50 -6.79
N LEU A 764 -15.28 46.95 -5.63
CA LEU A 764 -14.34 45.83 -5.52
C LEU A 764 -15.07 44.49 -5.59
N LEU A 765 -14.63 43.59 -6.47
CA LEU A 765 -15.22 42.25 -6.59
C LEU A 765 -15.20 41.47 -5.26
N ALA A 766 -14.12 41.58 -4.48
CA ALA A 766 -13.99 40.98 -3.15
C ALA A 766 -15.05 41.44 -2.12
N CYS A 767 -15.74 42.55 -2.39
CA CYS A 767 -16.78 43.12 -1.53
C CYS A 767 -18.20 42.83 -2.02
N GLU A 768 -18.35 42.41 -3.28
CA GLU A 768 -19.65 42.17 -3.92
C GLU A 768 -19.93 40.70 -4.19
N LEU A 769 -18.87 39.93 -4.44
CA LEU A 769 -18.90 38.53 -4.83
C LEU A 769 -18.22 37.64 -3.78
N SER A 770 -18.64 36.39 -3.72
CA SER A 770 -17.90 35.34 -3.02
C SER A 770 -16.61 34.97 -3.75
N LEU A 771 -15.66 34.35 -3.04
CA LEU A 771 -14.44 33.83 -3.65
C LEU A 771 -14.75 32.85 -4.80
N ASP A 772 -15.81 32.05 -4.65
CA ASP A 772 -16.26 31.10 -5.67
C ASP A 772 -16.71 31.81 -6.96
N GLU A 773 -17.52 32.86 -6.83
CA GLU A 773 -17.98 33.68 -7.95
C GLU A 773 -16.81 34.42 -8.63
N ILE A 774 -15.83 34.91 -7.86
CA ILE A 774 -14.62 35.53 -8.42
C ILE A 774 -13.77 34.51 -9.16
N GLY A 775 -13.60 33.30 -8.61
CA GLY A 775 -12.90 32.22 -9.29
C GLY A 775 -13.56 31.88 -10.62
N ALA A 776 -14.89 31.71 -10.62
CA ALA A 776 -15.68 31.40 -11.79
C ALA A 776 -15.55 32.45 -12.92
N LEU A 777 -15.33 33.74 -12.60
CA LEU A 777 -15.10 34.79 -13.61
C LEU A 777 -13.85 34.55 -14.46
N PHE A 778 -12.84 33.85 -13.91
CA PHE A 778 -11.57 33.60 -14.59
C PHE A 778 -11.40 32.13 -15.02
N GLU A 779 -12.41 31.28 -14.83
CA GLU A 779 -12.48 29.92 -15.39
C GLU A 779 -12.88 29.94 -16.86
N LEU A 780 -11.97 30.42 -17.72
CA LEU A 780 -12.26 30.62 -19.14
C LEU A 780 -12.12 29.31 -19.95
N PRO A 781 -13.15 28.91 -20.74
CA PRO A 781 -13.08 27.71 -21.59
C PRO A 781 -11.90 27.71 -22.57
N SER A 782 -11.50 28.90 -23.06
CA SER A 782 -10.42 29.09 -24.03
C SER A 782 -9.02 28.73 -23.52
N ILE A 783 -8.81 28.64 -22.20
CA ILE A 783 -7.51 28.26 -21.60
C ILE A 783 -7.59 27.04 -20.68
N GLY A 784 -8.80 26.56 -20.33
CA GLY A 784 -9.04 25.22 -19.79
C GLY A 784 -8.42 24.91 -18.42
N SER A 785 -8.04 25.91 -17.65
CA SER A 785 -7.12 25.79 -16.50
C SER A 785 -7.64 26.31 -15.16
N GLY A 786 -8.89 26.78 -15.10
CA GLY A 786 -9.56 27.12 -13.85
C GLY A 786 -10.46 25.95 -13.45
N ASP A 787 -10.22 25.38 -12.28
CA ASP A 787 -10.94 24.21 -11.76
C ASP A 787 -11.23 24.29 -10.25
N LYS A 788 -10.96 25.44 -9.61
CA LYS A 788 -11.11 25.60 -8.16
C LYS A 788 -12.55 25.89 -7.76
N ALA A 789 -13.32 26.55 -8.63
CA ALA A 789 -14.68 26.97 -8.33
C ALA A 789 -15.65 25.79 -8.22
N SER A 790 -16.85 26.05 -7.73
CA SER A 790 -17.91 25.07 -7.49
C SER A 790 -18.39 24.33 -8.75
N GLY A 791 -18.09 24.87 -9.93
CA GLY A 791 -18.29 24.19 -11.21
C GLY A 791 -17.35 22.99 -11.44
N TRP A 792 -16.31 22.83 -10.62
CA TRP A 792 -15.25 21.81 -10.75
C TRP A 792 -14.94 21.15 -9.41
N HIS A 793 -13.82 21.51 -8.78
CA HIS A 793 -13.35 20.86 -7.56
C HIS A 793 -14.08 21.36 -6.30
N ASP A 794 -14.79 22.50 -6.38
CA ASP A 794 -15.55 23.07 -5.26
C ASP A 794 -14.67 23.35 -4.02
N TYR A 795 -13.46 23.87 -4.28
CA TYR A 795 -12.49 24.25 -3.25
C TYR A 795 -12.80 25.62 -2.66
N LEU A 796 -13.26 26.55 -3.49
CA LEU A 796 -13.33 27.97 -3.13
C LEU A 796 -14.32 28.28 -2.00
N GLY A 797 -15.42 27.52 -1.87
CA GLY A 797 -16.30 27.64 -0.71
C GLY A 797 -15.65 27.22 0.63
N GLY A 798 -14.66 26.32 0.58
CA GLY A 798 -13.82 25.98 1.72
C GLY A 798 -12.74 27.03 1.98
N TYR A 799 -12.13 27.55 0.92
CA TYR A 799 -11.10 28.60 0.99
C TYR A 799 -11.66 29.86 1.61
N GLU A 800 -12.84 30.30 1.17
CA GLU A 800 -13.47 31.51 1.68
C GLU A 800 -13.66 31.44 3.19
N ARG A 801 -14.11 30.31 3.74
CA ARG A 801 -14.27 30.12 5.20
C ARG A 801 -12.95 30.26 5.95
N LEU A 802 -11.87 29.76 5.37
CA LEU A 802 -10.54 29.79 5.97
C LEU A 802 -9.90 31.17 5.85
N LEU A 803 -10.20 31.93 4.78
CA LEU A 803 -9.50 33.16 4.43
C LEU A 803 -10.30 34.44 4.74
N LEU A 804 -11.59 34.35 5.07
CA LEU A 804 -12.47 35.50 5.27
C LEU A 804 -11.94 36.51 6.31
N HIS A 805 -11.22 36.01 7.31
CA HIS A 805 -10.64 36.81 8.39
C HIS A 805 -9.42 37.64 7.97
N LEU A 806 -8.81 37.34 6.80
CA LEU A 806 -7.64 38.05 6.30
C LEU A 806 -8.02 39.38 5.63
N PRO A 807 -7.20 40.43 5.80
CA PRO A 807 -7.48 41.74 5.22
C PRO A 807 -7.39 41.71 3.69
N LEU A 808 -8.00 42.69 3.03
CA LEU A 808 -7.91 42.87 1.57
C LEU A 808 -6.47 43.12 1.06
N SER A 809 -5.55 43.45 1.97
CA SER A 809 -4.12 43.65 1.70
C SER A 809 -3.27 42.39 1.88
N ALA A 810 -3.89 41.22 2.05
CA ALA A 810 -3.16 39.99 2.28
C ALA A 810 -2.40 39.51 1.03
N ASN A 811 -1.15 39.08 1.22
CA ASN A 811 -0.27 38.58 0.18
C ASN A 811 -0.46 37.07 -0.01
N VAL A 812 -0.44 36.62 -1.27
CA VAL A 812 -0.57 35.21 -1.66
C VAL A 812 0.71 34.73 -2.33
N LEU A 813 1.18 33.55 -1.97
CA LEU A 813 2.23 32.80 -2.67
C LEU A 813 1.65 31.48 -3.16
N GLU A 814 1.60 31.25 -4.46
CA GLU A 814 1.06 30.04 -5.08
C GLU A 814 2.17 29.25 -5.79
N PHE A 815 2.26 27.96 -5.52
CA PHE A 815 3.09 27.02 -6.26
C PHE A 815 2.24 26.29 -7.29
N GLY A 816 2.66 26.36 -8.55
CA GLY A 816 1.85 25.92 -9.69
C GLY A 816 1.10 27.10 -10.30
N VAL A 817 1.54 27.55 -11.48
CA VAL A 817 0.89 28.67 -12.20
C VAL A 817 0.13 28.14 -13.40
N ARG A 818 0.71 27.18 -14.13
CA ARG A 818 0.15 26.63 -15.38
C ARG A 818 -0.25 27.72 -16.38
N MET A 819 -1.51 28.16 -16.37
CA MET A 819 -2.06 29.21 -17.24
C MET A 819 -2.49 30.48 -16.47
N GLY A 820 -2.42 30.50 -15.14
CA GLY A 820 -2.62 31.68 -14.29
C GLY A 820 -4.04 32.16 -13.93
N PRO A 821 -5.16 31.41 -14.11
CA PRO A 821 -6.49 31.91 -13.71
C PRO A 821 -6.62 32.08 -12.19
N SER A 822 -5.94 31.25 -11.39
CA SER A 822 -5.87 31.42 -9.93
C SER A 822 -5.15 32.70 -9.53
N LEU A 823 -4.08 33.08 -10.23
CA LEU A 823 -3.42 34.38 -10.00
C LEU A 823 -4.34 35.58 -10.29
N ALA A 824 -5.20 35.46 -11.31
CA ALA A 824 -6.21 36.48 -11.61
C ALA A 824 -7.27 36.56 -10.49
N MET A 825 -7.73 35.40 -10.01
CA MET A 825 -8.64 35.32 -8.86
C MET A 825 -8.03 35.92 -7.59
N TRP A 826 -6.78 35.59 -7.26
CA TRP A 826 -6.10 36.13 -6.07
C TRP A 826 -5.90 37.65 -6.15
N SER A 827 -5.57 38.16 -7.34
CA SER A 827 -5.51 39.61 -7.60
C SER A 827 -6.82 40.31 -7.23
N GLU A 828 -7.96 39.72 -7.56
CA GLU A 828 -9.27 40.32 -7.27
C GLU A 828 -9.76 40.08 -5.84
N TYR A 829 -9.44 38.93 -5.24
CA TYR A 829 -9.85 38.61 -3.87
C TYR A 829 -9.03 39.34 -2.80
N PHE A 830 -7.76 39.64 -3.07
CA PHE A 830 -6.88 40.45 -2.21
C PHE A 830 -6.36 41.68 -2.99
N PRO A 831 -7.25 42.66 -3.25
CA PRO A 831 -7.00 43.72 -4.22
C PRO A 831 -5.87 44.68 -3.84
N PHE A 832 -5.48 44.72 -2.56
CA PHE A 832 -4.38 45.56 -2.07
C PHE A 832 -3.14 44.74 -1.68
N GLY A 833 -3.21 43.41 -1.79
CA GLY A 833 -2.12 42.50 -1.50
C GLY A 833 -1.33 42.13 -2.75
N THR A 834 -0.16 41.52 -2.57
CA THR A 834 0.69 41.03 -3.66
C THR A 834 0.48 39.52 -3.85
N SER A 835 0.22 39.08 -5.09
CA SER A 835 0.12 37.66 -5.45
C SER A 835 1.35 37.22 -6.24
N VAL A 836 2.02 36.17 -5.79
CA VAL A 836 3.23 35.62 -6.42
C VAL A 836 2.98 34.18 -6.82
N GLY A 837 3.06 33.89 -8.12
CA GLY A 837 3.02 32.53 -8.65
C GLY A 837 4.41 32.00 -8.93
N VAL A 838 4.69 30.75 -8.54
CA VAL A 838 5.97 30.08 -8.79
C VAL A 838 5.72 28.80 -9.58
N ASP A 839 6.39 28.68 -10.73
CA ASP A 839 6.31 27.49 -11.57
C ASP A 839 7.71 27.10 -12.06
N LYS A 840 7.94 25.81 -12.30
CA LYS A 840 9.21 25.34 -12.88
C LYS A 840 9.37 25.79 -14.33
N ASP A 841 8.25 26.07 -15.01
CA ASP A 841 8.21 26.54 -16.39
C ASP A 841 7.04 27.52 -16.59
N LEU A 842 7.35 28.79 -16.83
CA LEU A 842 6.33 29.82 -17.08
C LEU A 842 5.89 29.89 -18.55
N GLY A 843 6.44 29.07 -19.45
CA GLY A 843 6.18 29.15 -20.89
C GLY A 843 4.69 29.09 -21.24
N THR A 844 3.94 28.21 -20.57
CA THR A 844 2.49 28.05 -20.77
C THR A 844 1.70 29.29 -20.34
N PHE A 845 2.05 29.85 -19.19
CA PHE A 845 1.44 31.09 -18.69
C PHE A 845 1.72 32.26 -19.63
N LEU A 846 2.98 32.48 -20.01
CA LEU A 846 3.38 33.64 -20.81
C LEU A 846 2.85 33.60 -22.25
N GLN A 847 2.80 32.42 -22.86
CA GLN A 847 2.43 32.29 -24.27
C GLN A 847 0.92 32.19 -24.50
N ARG A 848 0.17 31.69 -23.51
CA ARG A 848 -1.26 31.35 -23.69
C ARG A 848 -2.15 31.96 -22.61
N GLY A 849 -1.83 31.73 -21.34
CA GLY A 849 -2.67 32.15 -20.22
C GLY A 849 -2.76 33.66 -20.04
N GLN A 850 -1.61 34.30 -19.84
CA GLN A 850 -1.49 35.73 -19.54
C GLN A 850 -2.18 36.63 -20.59
N PRO A 851 -1.97 36.46 -21.91
CA PRO A 851 -2.63 37.32 -22.90
C PRO A 851 -4.17 37.21 -22.87
N VAL A 852 -4.70 35.99 -22.69
CA VAL A 852 -6.15 35.75 -22.66
C VAL A 852 -6.78 36.33 -21.39
N LEU A 853 -6.14 36.13 -20.23
CA LEU A 853 -6.61 36.68 -18.96
C LEU A 853 -6.58 38.21 -18.96
N MET A 854 -5.52 38.83 -19.49
CA MET A 854 -5.45 40.30 -19.65
C MET A 854 -6.52 40.84 -20.58
N ALA A 855 -6.77 40.16 -21.71
CA ALA A 855 -7.86 40.52 -22.63
C ALA A 855 -9.25 40.41 -21.96
N HIS A 856 -9.38 39.52 -20.97
CA HIS A 856 -10.57 39.37 -20.14
C HIS A 856 -10.56 40.28 -18.89
N GLY A 857 -9.69 41.29 -18.83
CA GLY A 857 -9.68 42.29 -17.75
C GLY A 857 -9.02 41.83 -16.45
N ALA A 858 -8.26 40.73 -16.46
CA ALA A 858 -7.42 40.34 -15.32
C ALA A 858 -6.16 41.23 -15.21
N PHE A 859 -5.51 41.15 -14.04
CA PHE A 859 -4.21 41.78 -13.74
C PHE A 859 -4.17 43.31 -13.87
N THR A 860 -5.33 43.96 -13.75
CA THR A 860 -5.49 45.41 -13.82
C THR A 860 -4.89 46.13 -12.60
N ARG A 861 -4.76 45.43 -11.48
CA ARG A 861 -4.25 45.98 -10.21
C ARG A 861 -2.73 46.06 -10.13
N GLY A 862 -2.03 45.41 -11.06
CA GLY A 862 -0.57 45.41 -11.11
C GLY A 862 0.12 44.83 -9.87
N ASN A 863 -0.55 43.91 -9.17
CA ASN A 863 -0.11 43.30 -7.93
C ASN A 863 0.30 41.82 -8.09
N VAL A 864 0.45 41.33 -9.33
CA VAL A 864 0.78 39.92 -9.63
C VAL A 864 2.20 39.77 -10.17
N TYR A 865 2.95 38.81 -9.63
CA TYR A 865 4.29 38.44 -10.07
C TYR A 865 4.37 36.95 -10.39
N ALA A 866 5.10 36.59 -11.44
CA ALA A 866 5.38 35.20 -11.79
C ALA A 866 6.89 34.92 -11.75
N VAL A 867 7.29 33.83 -11.08
CA VAL A 867 8.69 33.45 -10.87
C VAL A 867 8.93 32.04 -11.41
N GLU A 868 9.89 31.91 -12.34
CA GLU A 868 10.31 30.60 -12.86
C GLU A 868 11.33 29.97 -11.89
N ALA A 869 10.94 28.95 -11.12
CA ALA A 869 11.80 28.23 -10.16
C ALA A 869 11.24 26.85 -9.79
N ASN A 870 12.12 25.93 -9.38
CA ASN A 870 11.70 24.70 -8.72
C ASN A 870 11.42 24.96 -7.24
N ALA A 871 10.14 24.98 -6.85
CA ALA A 871 9.74 25.25 -5.48
C ALA A 871 10.08 24.10 -4.49
N SER A 872 10.31 22.88 -4.96
CA SER A 872 10.71 21.76 -4.07
C SER A 872 12.21 21.77 -3.71
N ASP A 873 12.95 22.78 -4.15
CA ASP A 873 14.39 22.93 -3.94
C ASP A 873 14.68 24.21 -3.14
N VAL A 874 15.66 24.15 -2.23
CA VAL A 874 16.12 25.30 -1.43
C VAL A 874 16.49 26.50 -2.31
N SER A 875 17.04 26.26 -3.51
CA SER A 875 17.36 27.30 -4.48
C SER A 875 16.15 28.12 -4.94
N GLY A 876 14.95 27.52 -4.98
CA GLY A 876 13.70 28.23 -5.25
C GLY A 876 13.33 29.19 -4.12
N ARG A 877 13.48 28.76 -2.87
CA ARG A 877 13.27 29.61 -1.68
C ARG A 877 14.27 30.76 -1.60
N GLU A 878 15.55 30.48 -1.86
CA GLU A 878 16.60 31.51 -1.91
C GLU A 878 16.33 32.54 -3.00
N LYS A 879 15.87 32.10 -4.18
CA LYS A 879 15.48 33.01 -5.26
C LYS A 879 14.33 33.92 -4.86
N LEU A 880 13.27 33.38 -4.24
CA LEU A 880 12.17 34.20 -3.71
C LEU A 880 12.67 35.23 -2.69
N GLN A 881 13.59 34.83 -1.81
CA GLN A 881 14.21 35.75 -0.86
C GLN A 881 14.99 36.88 -1.55
N ARG A 882 15.78 36.58 -2.59
CA ARG A 882 16.49 37.60 -3.39
C ARG A 882 15.54 38.57 -4.10
N LEU A 883 14.38 38.08 -4.53
CA LEU A 883 13.35 38.87 -5.21
C LEU A 883 12.45 39.68 -4.25
N GLY A 884 12.69 39.59 -2.94
CA GLY A 884 11.90 40.32 -1.93
C GLY A 884 10.64 39.60 -1.44
N PHE A 885 10.45 38.34 -1.84
CA PHE A 885 9.33 37.47 -1.43
C PHE A 885 9.76 36.40 -0.41
N GLY A 886 10.70 36.76 0.46
CA GLY A 886 11.31 35.87 1.45
C GLY A 886 10.54 35.81 2.77
N ALA A 887 11.26 35.96 3.88
CA ALA A 887 10.71 35.76 5.22
C ALA A 887 9.46 36.62 5.51
N ASN A 888 8.42 36.00 6.07
CA ASN A 888 7.12 36.57 6.44
C ASN A 888 6.37 37.29 5.30
N PHE A 889 6.67 36.97 4.04
CA PHE A 889 6.02 37.60 2.90
C PHE A 889 4.52 37.27 2.82
N ALA A 890 4.14 36.00 2.92
CA ALA A 890 2.81 35.51 2.55
C ALA A 890 1.85 35.45 3.74
N ASP A 891 0.61 35.93 3.57
CA ASP A 891 -0.53 35.60 4.44
C ASP A 891 -1.13 34.24 4.06
N VAL A 892 -1.11 33.93 2.76
CA VAL A 892 -1.64 32.69 2.21
C VAL A 892 -0.56 32.04 1.35
N VAL A 893 -0.27 30.77 1.62
CA VAL A 893 0.54 29.93 0.72
C VAL A 893 -0.35 28.85 0.14
N VAL A 894 -0.35 28.66 -1.17
CA VAL A 894 -1.15 27.63 -1.87
C VAL A 894 -0.20 26.69 -2.60
N ASP A 895 -0.35 25.39 -2.36
CA ASP A 895 0.39 24.31 -2.99
C ASP A 895 -0.51 23.56 -3.98
N ASP A 896 -0.38 23.93 -5.25
CA ASP A 896 -1.15 23.40 -6.39
C ASP A 896 -0.21 23.03 -7.56
N ALA A 897 0.95 22.43 -7.24
CA ALA A 897 2.03 22.22 -8.20
C ALA A 897 1.96 20.85 -8.89
N ASN A 898 2.88 19.94 -8.57
CA ASN A 898 2.94 18.63 -9.21
C ASN A 898 2.20 17.54 -8.43
N HIS A 899 1.61 17.86 -7.28
CA HIS A 899 0.87 16.95 -6.39
C HIS A 899 1.61 15.65 -5.99
N TRP A 900 2.94 15.59 -6.14
CA TRP A 900 3.73 14.49 -5.62
C TRP A 900 3.84 14.65 -4.11
N PHE A 901 3.43 13.64 -3.34
CA PHE A 901 3.32 13.79 -1.88
C PHE A 901 4.65 14.22 -1.23
N LYS A 902 5.79 13.74 -1.75
CA LYS A 902 7.13 14.12 -1.26
C LYS A 902 7.42 15.60 -1.50
N ASP A 903 7.01 16.11 -2.64
CA ASP A 903 7.25 17.50 -3.05
C ASP A 903 6.28 18.45 -2.34
N GLN A 904 5.04 18.03 -2.07
CA GLN A 904 4.09 18.78 -1.24
C GLN A 904 4.59 18.92 0.21
N ILE A 905 5.12 17.83 0.80
CA ILE A 905 5.73 17.88 2.14
C ILE A 905 7.00 18.73 2.13
N ALA A 906 7.88 18.55 1.14
CA ALA A 906 9.12 19.32 1.04
C ALA A 906 8.85 20.82 0.94
N ARG A 907 7.88 21.24 0.12
CA ARG A 907 7.48 22.65 0.00
C ARG A 907 6.89 23.18 1.30
N PHE A 908 6.02 22.41 1.96
CA PHE A 908 5.53 22.80 3.27
C PHE A 908 6.68 23.06 4.26
N GLU A 909 7.63 22.14 4.39
CA GLU A 909 8.76 22.27 5.31
C GLU A 909 9.73 23.41 4.92
N LEU A 910 9.84 23.75 3.64
CA LEU A 910 10.69 24.87 3.16
C LEU A 910 10.07 26.25 3.42
N TYR A 911 8.75 26.38 3.24
CA TYR A 911 8.07 27.68 3.17
C TYR A 911 7.22 28.02 4.39
N PHE A 912 6.62 27.02 5.07
CA PHE A 912 5.82 27.26 6.27
C PHE A 912 6.62 27.93 7.42
N PRO A 913 7.86 27.53 7.72
CA PRO A 913 8.59 28.08 8.88
C PRO A 913 8.91 29.57 8.76
N ASP A 914 9.32 29.99 7.56
CA ASP A 914 9.95 31.29 7.35
C ASP A 914 9.15 32.20 6.42
N VAL A 915 8.49 31.69 5.39
CA VAL A 915 7.84 32.52 4.34
C VAL A 915 6.39 32.85 4.69
N LEU A 916 5.65 31.90 5.27
CA LEU A 916 4.30 32.16 5.79
C LEU A 916 4.38 33.01 7.06
N ARG A 917 3.63 34.12 7.13
CA ARG A 917 3.61 34.97 8.31
C ARG A 917 2.81 34.35 9.47
N PRO A 918 3.07 34.74 10.72
CA PRO A 918 2.22 34.40 11.86
C PRO A 918 0.75 34.77 11.61
N GLY A 919 -0.18 33.87 11.92
CA GLY A 919 -1.61 34.03 11.59
C GLY A 919 -1.99 33.68 10.14
N GLY A 920 -1.02 33.39 9.28
CA GLY A 920 -1.26 33.00 7.89
C GLY A 920 -1.77 31.56 7.71
N VAL A 921 -2.25 31.26 6.50
CA VAL A 921 -2.82 29.95 6.11
C VAL A 921 -1.99 29.31 4.99
N TYR A 922 -1.51 28.09 5.19
CA TYR A 922 -0.93 27.24 4.14
C TYR A 922 -1.99 26.27 3.64
N ILE A 923 -2.26 26.21 2.34
CA ILE A 923 -3.26 25.36 1.73
C ILE A 923 -2.60 24.41 0.73
N ILE A 924 -2.98 23.13 0.76
CA ILE A 924 -2.49 22.09 -0.14
C ILE A 924 -3.67 21.49 -0.90
N GLU A 925 -3.61 21.55 -2.23
CA GLU A 925 -4.62 21.02 -3.15
C GLU A 925 -4.33 19.59 -3.58
N ASP A 926 -5.34 18.96 -4.20
CA ASP A 926 -5.27 17.65 -4.80
C ASP A 926 -4.73 16.53 -3.89
N VAL A 927 -5.11 16.56 -2.60
CA VAL A 927 -4.76 15.50 -1.65
C VAL A 927 -5.68 14.26 -1.74
N HIS A 928 -6.04 13.88 -2.97
CA HIS A 928 -6.78 12.67 -3.33
C HIS A 928 -5.89 11.64 -4.03
N MET A 929 -6.43 10.50 -4.49
CA MET A 929 -5.65 9.54 -5.29
C MET A 929 -5.70 9.92 -6.77
N GLN A 930 -4.54 10.12 -7.41
CA GLN A 930 -4.42 10.32 -8.86
C GLN A 930 -3.38 9.35 -9.46
N GLU A 931 -3.54 8.97 -10.73
CA GLU A 931 -2.51 8.25 -11.48
C GLU A 931 -1.49 9.23 -12.10
N PRO A 932 -0.17 8.91 -12.12
CA PRO A 932 0.46 7.69 -11.59
C PRO A 932 0.52 7.65 -10.04
N PHE A 933 0.64 6.46 -9.45
CA PHE A 933 0.59 6.21 -7.99
C PHE A 933 1.63 6.97 -7.11
N ASP A 934 2.48 7.81 -7.70
CA ASP A 934 3.35 8.77 -7.00
C ASP A 934 2.56 9.99 -6.44
N HIS A 935 1.31 10.20 -6.88
CA HIS A 935 0.34 11.18 -6.38
C HIS A 935 -0.57 10.56 -5.28
N ASP A 936 0.02 10.11 -4.16
CA ASP A 936 -0.71 9.50 -3.03
C ASP A 936 -1.09 10.54 -1.96
N GLY A 937 -2.17 11.30 -2.20
CA GLY A 937 -2.69 12.32 -1.28
C GLY A 937 -3.00 11.81 0.14
N ARG A 938 -3.18 10.49 0.34
CA ARG A 938 -3.36 9.90 1.69
C ARG A 938 -2.12 10.10 2.57
N ARG A 939 -0.92 10.10 1.99
CA ARG A 939 0.34 10.31 2.71
C ARG A 939 0.47 11.75 3.19
N VAL A 940 0.05 12.71 2.35
CA VAL A 940 -0.01 14.13 2.73
C VAL A 940 -0.97 14.29 3.90
N ARG A 941 -2.18 13.73 3.81
CA ARG A 941 -3.16 13.80 4.91
C ARG A 941 -2.64 13.14 6.20
N ALA A 942 -1.96 12.00 6.09
CA ALA A 942 -1.36 11.30 7.22
C ALA A 942 -0.23 12.12 7.89
N TYR A 943 0.64 12.76 7.11
CA TYR A 943 1.70 13.64 7.61
C TYR A 943 1.11 14.76 8.47
N PHE A 944 0.11 15.48 7.97
CA PHE A 944 -0.50 16.60 8.71
C PHE A 944 -1.36 16.15 9.90
N ALA A 945 -1.96 14.95 9.84
CA ALA A 945 -2.65 14.36 10.98
C ALA A 945 -1.69 13.96 12.10
N ASN A 946 -0.46 13.57 11.76
CA ASN A 946 0.57 13.26 12.75
C ASN A 946 1.25 14.54 13.28
N LEU A 947 1.40 15.56 12.43
CA LEU A 947 1.95 16.87 12.83
C LEU A 947 1.12 17.48 13.97
N THR A 948 -0.22 17.44 13.90
CA THR A 948 -1.08 17.89 14.99
C THR A 948 -0.90 17.08 16.27
N ALA A 949 -0.78 15.75 16.17
CA ALA A 949 -0.54 14.89 17.34
C ALA A 949 0.82 15.21 18.02
N SER A 950 1.86 15.45 17.22
CA SER A 950 3.22 15.76 17.73
C SER A 950 3.31 17.10 18.47
N VAL A 951 2.47 18.09 18.12
CA VAL A 951 2.45 19.41 18.77
C VAL A 951 1.83 19.37 20.18
N TYR A 952 0.95 18.39 20.46
CA TYR A 952 0.36 18.18 21.80
C TYR A 952 1.21 17.29 22.73
N VAL A 953 2.20 16.57 22.19
CA VAL A 953 3.06 15.66 22.95
C VAL A 953 4.44 16.31 23.17
N THR A 954 4.44 17.45 23.86
CA THR A 954 5.60 17.85 24.67
C THR A 954 5.34 17.40 26.11
N PRO A 955 6.29 16.72 26.78
CA PRO A 955 6.06 16.03 28.04
C PRO A 955 6.02 17.02 29.21
N GLU A 956 4.89 17.70 29.40
CA GLU A 956 4.61 18.44 30.64
C GLU A 956 3.08 18.61 30.81
N ILE A 957 2.37 17.49 30.99
CA ILE A 957 1.02 17.50 31.55
C ILE A 957 1.07 16.75 32.88
N LEU A 958 1.31 17.51 33.95
CA LEU A 958 1.04 17.07 35.32
C LEU A 958 -0.47 17.15 35.56
N LEU A 959 -1.10 15.98 35.78
CA LEU A 959 -2.44 15.89 36.34
C LEU A 959 -2.40 16.37 37.80
N GLY A 960 -2.88 17.58 38.04
CA GLY A 960 -3.12 18.15 39.36
C GLY A 960 -3.86 19.47 39.25
N SER A 961 -5.05 19.54 39.83
CA SER A 961 -5.89 20.74 39.91
C SER A 961 -5.10 21.97 40.36
N HIS A 962 -4.99 22.98 39.49
CA HIS A 962 -5.00 24.44 39.74
C HIS A 962 -4.55 25.14 38.45
N GLN A 963 -5.16 26.28 38.11
CA GLN A 963 -4.91 27.07 36.90
C GLN A 963 -3.44 27.10 36.49
N ILE A 964 -3.12 26.48 35.35
CA ILE A 964 -1.81 26.65 34.71
C ILE A 964 -1.95 27.81 33.73
N ARG A 965 -1.40 28.97 34.10
CA ARG A 965 -0.97 29.98 33.12
C ARG A 965 0.15 29.34 32.30
N THR A 966 -0.18 28.65 31.21
CA THR A 966 0.81 28.14 30.26
C THR A 966 1.41 29.35 29.54
N LYS A 967 2.57 29.82 29.97
CA LYS A 967 3.48 30.50 29.04
C LYS A 967 3.85 29.44 28.00
N ARG A 968 3.34 29.55 26.76
CA ARG A 968 3.84 28.78 25.60
C ARG A 968 5.36 28.90 25.64
N HIS A 969 6.06 27.84 26.03
CA HIS A 969 7.52 27.84 26.09
C HIS A 969 8.05 28.16 24.69
N ALA A 970 9.02 29.06 24.61
CA ALA A 970 9.69 29.50 23.39
C ALA A 970 10.54 28.37 22.78
N SER A 971 9.88 27.34 22.22
CA SER A 971 10.54 26.34 21.39
C SER A 971 10.95 26.98 20.07
N GLN A 972 12.21 26.76 19.66
CA GLN A 972 12.71 27.21 18.36
C GLN A 972 12.24 26.32 17.21
N ASP A 973 11.58 25.20 17.50
CA ASP A 973 11.04 24.31 16.49
C ASP A 973 9.77 24.91 15.86
N TRP A 974 9.83 25.11 14.53
CA TRP A 974 8.76 25.71 13.75
C TRP A 974 7.44 24.93 13.82
N ARG A 975 7.49 23.63 14.15
CA ARG A 975 6.30 22.79 14.26
C ARG A 975 5.35 23.27 15.36
N HIS A 976 5.85 23.88 16.42
CA HIS A 976 5.00 24.51 17.45
C HIS A 976 4.35 25.81 17.00
N LYS A 977 4.70 26.32 15.80
CA LYS A 977 3.99 27.42 15.16
C LYS A 977 2.79 26.93 14.35
N VAL A 978 2.46 25.64 14.33
CA VAL A 978 1.20 25.14 13.77
C VAL A 978 0.09 25.34 14.79
N GLU A 979 -0.87 26.21 14.49
CA GLU A 979 -2.04 26.49 15.34
C GLU A 979 -3.15 25.47 15.11
N SER A 980 -3.46 25.18 13.83
CA SER A 980 -4.49 24.20 13.47
C SER A 980 -4.24 23.58 12.10
N VAL A 981 -4.82 22.40 11.89
CA VAL A 981 -4.88 21.73 10.59
C VAL A 981 -6.35 21.39 10.32
N THR A 982 -6.84 21.79 9.16
CA THR A 982 -8.20 21.56 8.69
C THR A 982 -8.17 20.66 7.46
N PHE A 983 -8.92 19.57 7.51
CA PHE A 983 -9.06 18.63 6.40
C PHE A 983 -10.39 18.88 5.68
N LEU A 984 -10.30 19.29 4.42
CA LEU A 984 -11.43 19.36 3.49
C LEU A 984 -11.40 18.14 2.55
N ARG A 985 -12.33 18.06 1.57
CA ARG A 985 -12.49 16.88 0.71
C ARG A 985 -11.17 16.48 0.05
N ASP A 986 -10.59 17.37 -0.75
CA ASP A 986 -9.32 17.14 -1.45
C ASP A 986 -8.28 18.22 -1.14
N VAL A 987 -8.46 18.93 -0.01
CA VAL A 987 -7.60 20.03 0.45
C VAL A 987 -7.18 19.81 1.91
N VAL A 988 -5.94 20.15 2.25
CA VAL A 988 -5.46 20.33 3.64
C VAL A 988 -5.06 21.77 3.86
N ALA A 989 -5.57 22.41 4.91
CA ALA A 989 -5.20 23.78 5.28
C ALA A 989 -4.56 23.82 6.68
N ILE A 990 -3.48 24.58 6.84
CA ILE A 990 -2.68 24.69 8.05
C ILE A 990 -2.61 26.17 8.45
N VAL A 991 -3.08 26.51 9.65
CA VAL A 991 -2.97 27.86 10.20
C VAL A 991 -1.70 27.98 11.03
N LYS A 992 -0.90 29.02 10.77
CA LYS A 992 0.28 29.35 11.57
C LYS A 992 -0.13 30.18 12.78
N ALA A 993 0.41 29.86 13.95
CA ALA A 993 0.16 30.58 15.19
C ALA A 993 0.53 32.05 15.03
N ALA A 994 -0.34 32.93 15.55
CA ALA A 994 -0.03 34.35 15.67
C ALA A 994 1.10 34.54 16.72
N ASP A 995 1.96 35.52 16.50
CA ASP A 995 2.91 35.95 17.52
C ASP A 995 2.10 36.56 18.68
N ALA A 996 2.34 36.07 19.90
CA ALA A 996 1.60 36.44 21.11
C ALA A 996 1.97 37.81 21.68
#